data_AF-A0A7X6CA23-F1
#
_entry.id   AF-A0A7X6CA23-F1
#
_cell.length_a   1.000
_cell.length_b   1.000
_cell.length_c   1.000
_cell.angle_alpha   90.00
_cell.angle_beta   90.00
_cell.angle_gamma   90.00
#
_symmetry.space_group_name_H-M   'P 1'
#
loop_
_entity.id
_entity.type
_entity.pdbx_description
1 polymer ?
#
loop_
_entity_poly.entity_id
_entity_poly.type
_entity_poly.pdbx_seq_one_letter_code
_entity_poly.pdbx_strand_id
1 'polypeptide(L)'
;MTDQQFPNNNQESAKELGGGTSITSAGKQEPEQKPDDDKSITPAGKQESEQKPDDDKSITPVAYQEQRRKADDKGFSEGKYSSEGKFRNPFVSQETKQKDESKYSSQSSTEEKSKYSNLPTQLLETWKERYKTEIGSLKKQYDDLSEKIEDFSEEKREAHSLTEERRIQKKLDRFRQEREEKRIKLEQLENDLDELDRELSKSESEEKSYGSKRKGANENNSSEESEDVVAQSLFADDDLIQNTVLYVATFFPGLNLQDFKRVVSLLLAGQTKTIPVKESTTTEEGKIQVKETQKEKLLTEIWQESFDRPDKYLKNCYLTVSRQNGNQSIDFTSDELRKNLLAYFEKEQSLYLEEQLRRTQKLDLLLDSSDELAEKAIDVAVKAAIDYPNSYAEDWLIELLVKIAKEDERRVATLLERLSQLIYKLQIQPDYSKSENIAQKFLEHLIDIEYRSLAFAIFSYLIDWNIRSGELGIRSGKQLLTWLKKLLDREDLEEKNEKLQADIYSLLKELLWQSGFYLYIYDFLGILKEWLPDRDISAEQYTRSNITALFLLFTYCEETIDKLSLKWYGEWPSFYPLFAPLRNQDNSETGHRFNEELGTLFSWLFYSDFTGKIAIDSFLDYSNPSQINALDAIGFFIAEWLVILFGFDGGESDQEVLDMVNNLIHHIILNTSRSQQNQLKDFWTSLTGAYLDNATEYNESGNRKLKEQFSARRKILKKFQKQFKASQKETKTAQ
;
A
#
# COMPACT_ATOMS: atom_id res chain seq x y z
N MET A 1 -57.29 38.69 23.70
CA MET A 1 -58.21 39.80 23.34
C MET A 1 -57.74 40.31 21.99
N THR A 2 -58.66 40.51 21.03
CA THR A 2 -58.44 41.08 19.67
C THR A 2 -57.30 40.47 18.84
N ASP A 3 -57.58 39.63 17.82
CA ASP A 3 -57.97 40.01 16.43
C ASP A 3 -56.80 40.69 15.67
N GLN A 4 -56.42 40.36 14.42
CA GLN A 4 -57.22 39.89 13.27
C GLN A 4 -56.47 38.86 12.35
N GLN A 5 -57.23 37.88 11.82
CA GLN A 5 -57.43 37.44 10.40
C GLN A 5 -56.28 37.62 9.37
N PHE A 6 -55.78 36.60 8.64
CA PHE A 6 -56.37 35.74 7.55
C PHE A 6 -56.76 36.49 6.24
N PRO A 7 -56.77 35.87 5.03
CA PRO A 7 -56.49 34.47 4.61
C PRO A 7 -55.30 34.35 3.61
N ASN A 8 -54.78 33.23 3.08
CA ASN A 8 -55.26 31.87 2.71
C ASN A 8 -56.07 31.75 1.40
N ASN A 9 -55.49 31.21 0.30
CA ASN A 9 -56.03 30.03 -0.42
C ASN A 9 -55.28 29.62 -1.71
N ASN A 10 -55.31 28.29 -1.93
CA ASN A 10 -55.34 27.51 -3.19
C ASN A 10 -54.26 27.70 -4.28
N GLN A 11 -53.45 26.65 -4.44
CA GLN A 11 -53.00 26.17 -5.76
C GLN A 11 -53.87 24.98 -6.18
N GLU A 12 -54.20 24.83 -7.47
CA GLU A 12 -54.74 23.58 -8.01
C GLU A 12 -54.47 23.41 -9.52
N SER A 13 -54.23 22.16 -9.94
CA SER A 13 -54.51 21.60 -11.29
C SER A 13 -53.84 22.18 -12.56
N ALA A 14 -52.63 21.68 -12.85
CA ALA A 14 -52.31 20.77 -13.98
C ALA A 14 -52.58 21.13 -15.48
N LYS A 15 -51.93 20.31 -16.36
CA LYS A 15 -52.05 20.19 -17.84
C LYS A 15 -51.38 21.31 -18.68
N GLU A 16 -50.91 21.09 -19.92
CA GLU A 16 -50.42 19.95 -20.73
C GLU A 16 -49.84 20.57 -22.05
N LEU A 17 -49.29 19.76 -22.97
CA LEU A 17 -48.83 20.15 -24.33
C LEU A 17 -47.52 20.98 -24.40
N GLY A 18 -46.73 20.94 -25.48
CA GLY A 18 -46.78 20.03 -26.64
C GLY A 18 -46.34 20.68 -27.96
N GLY A 19 -45.12 20.36 -28.43
CA GLY A 19 -44.54 20.82 -29.71
C GLY A 19 -43.95 22.26 -29.66
N GLY A 20 -43.05 22.67 -30.55
CA GLY A 20 -42.30 21.90 -31.56
C GLY A 20 -42.35 22.48 -32.98
N THR A 21 -41.31 23.19 -33.41
CA THR A 21 -41.05 23.56 -34.84
C THR A 21 -39.58 23.88 -35.08
N SER A 22 -39.07 23.45 -36.24
CA SER A 22 -37.84 23.96 -36.88
C SER A 22 -38.22 24.74 -38.16
N ILE A 23 -37.32 25.56 -38.73
CA ILE A 23 -36.96 25.62 -40.18
C ILE A 23 -36.14 26.90 -40.57
N THR A 24 -35.19 26.64 -41.45
CA THR A 24 -34.08 27.40 -42.11
C THR A 24 -34.28 28.80 -42.72
N SER A 25 -33.16 29.56 -42.79
CA SER A 25 -32.61 30.26 -44.01
C SER A 25 -31.15 30.72 -43.73
N ALA A 26 -30.08 30.42 -44.47
CA ALA A 26 -29.74 30.62 -45.90
C ALA A 26 -29.61 32.11 -46.30
N GLY A 27 -28.54 32.64 -46.94
CA GLY A 27 -27.24 32.08 -47.42
C GLY A 27 -26.44 33.14 -48.25
N LYS A 28 -25.42 32.73 -49.04
CA LYS A 28 -24.55 33.51 -50.00
C LYS A 28 -23.33 34.29 -49.45
N GLN A 29 -22.26 34.61 -50.22
CA GLN A 29 -21.50 33.90 -51.30
C GLN A 29 -20.19 34.67 -51.66
N GLU A 30 -19.23 33.99 -52.31
CA GLU A 30 -17.93 34.47 -52.90
C GLU A 30 -18.12 35.25 -54.25
N PRO A 31 -17.08 35.71 -55.05
CA PRO A 31 -15.64 35.36 -55.07
C PRO A 31 -14.56 36.44 -55.47
N GLU A 32 -13.28 36.00 -55.42
CA GLU A 32 -12.08 36.29 -56.24
C GLU A 32 -11.70 37.69 -56.80
N GLN A 33 -10.40 38.05 -56.66
CA GLN A 33 -9.54 38.47 -57.80
C GLN A 33 -8.01 38.43 -57.52
N LYS A 34 -7.22 38.31 -58.59
CA LYS A 34 -5.74 38.42 -58.76
C LYS A 34 -5.45 39.52 -59.84
N PRO A 35 -4.21 39.91 -60.28
CA PRO A 35 -2.85 39.35 -60.11
C PRO A 35 -1.78 40.48 -59.80
N ASP A 36 -0.48 40.56 -60.18
CA ASP A 36 0.53 39.70 -60.89
C ASP A 36 2.02 40.15 -60.65
N ASP A 37 2.97 39.44 -61.27
CA ASP A 37 4.30 39.83 -61.84
C ASP A 37 5.50 40.43 -61.02
N ASP A 38 6.52 39.57 -60.87
CA ASP A 38 7.88 39.64 -61.49
C ASP A 38 9.03 40.60 -61.01
N LYS A 39 10.25 40.08 -61.22
CA LYS A 39 11.61 40.68 -61.37
C LYS A 39 12.63 40.58 -60.24
N SER A 40 13.83 40.17 -60.67
CA SER A 40 15.08 39.97 -59.94
C SER A 40 16.03 41.17 -60.09
N ILE A 41 17.06 41.26 -59.22
CA ILE A 41 18.37 41.84 -59.54
C ILE A 41 19.45 41.42 -58.51
N THR A 42 20.63 41.11 -59.03
CA THR A 42 21.97 41.01 -58.40
C THR A 42 22.88 41.95 -59.25
N PRO A 43 24.10 42.42 -58.86
CA PRO A 43 25.11 41.68 -58.09
C PRO A 43 26.21 42.47 -57.30
N ALA A 44 27.21 41.71 -56.83
CA ALA A 44 28.67 41.98 -56.89
C ALA A 44 29.41 42.96 -55.94
N GLY A 45 30.42 42.40 -55.27
CA GLY A 45 31.75 43.01 -55.06
C GLY A 45 32.22 43.19 -53.61
N LYS A 46 33.53 43.10 -53.27
CA LYS A 46 34.69 42.57 -54.04
C LYS A 46 35.97 42.54 -53.16
N GLN A 47 36.77 41.45 -53.21
CA GLN A 47 38.24 41.40 -52.92
C GLN A 47 38.71 41.85 -51.50
N GLU A 48 39.94 41.62 -50.99
CA GLU A 48 41.21 40.94 -51.36
C GLU A 48 41.82 40.45 -50.00
N SER A 49 42.24 39.19 -49.78
CA SER A 49 43.44 38.44 -50.22
C SER A 49 44.73 38.64 -49.39
N GLU A 50 45.67 37.68 -49.52
CA GLU A 50 47.06 37.66 -48.98
C GLU A 50 47.22 37.24 -47.51
N GLN A 51 48.29 36.53 -47.08
CA GLN A 51 49.30 35.69 -47.76
C GLN A 51 49.90 34.70 -46.72
N LYS A 52 50.39 33.54 -47.17
CA LYS A 52 51.40 32.69 -46.48
C LYS A 52 52.78 33.07 -47.06
N PRO A 53 53.95 32.89 -46.39
CA PRO A 53 54.45 31.53 -46.10
C PRO A 53 55.51 31.31 -44.96
N ASP A 54 55.81 30.01 -44.74
CA ASP A 54 57.08 29.31 -44.41
C ASP A 54 57.93 29.45 -43.11
N ASP A 55 58.58 28.30 -42.84
CA ASP A 55 59.86 27.97 -42.15
C ASP A 55 60.14 28.09 -40.62
N ASP A 56 59.88 26.95 -39.94
CA ASP A 56 60.89 26.02 -39.36
C ASP A 56 61.74 26.38 -38.09
N LYS A 57 61.98 25.33 -37.28
CA LYS A 57 62.88 25.19 -36.11
C LYS A 57 62.39 25.93 -34.83
N SER A 58 62.63 25.44 -33.60
CA SER A 58 63.67 24.51 -33.14
C SER A 58 63.38 23.85 -31.76
N ILE A 59 64.16 22.81 -31.41
CA ILE A 59 64.53 22.35 -30.04
C ILE A 59 63.44 21.71 -29.14
N THR A 60 63.52 20.37 -29.02
CA THR A 60 63.29 19.62 -27.75
C THR A 60 64.59 19.62 -26.93
N PRO A 61 64.61 19.34 -25.60
CA PRO A 61 65.00 17.98 -25.18
C PRO A 61 64.56 17.50 -23.76
N VAL A 62 64.86 16.22 -23.44
CA VAL A 62 64.89 15.55 -22.09
C VAL A 62 63.56 15.54 -21.31
N ALA A 63 62.81 14.46 -21.07
CA ALA A 63 63.01 12.99 -21.04
C ALA A 63 63.66 12.40 -19.77
N TYR A 64 62.95 11.47 -19.10
CA TYR A 64 63.56 10.27 -18.52
C TYR A 64 62.59 9.09 -18.60
N GLN A 65 63.13 7.89 -18.83
CA GLN A 65 62.39 6.63 -18.84
C GLN A 65 62.64 5.88 -17.53
N GLU A 66 61.77 4.93 -17.19
CA GLU A 66 62.29 3.58 -16.95
C GLU A 66 61.32 2.49 -17.45
N GLN A 67 61.81 1.25 -17.51
CA GLN A 67 61.27 0.19 -18.36
C GLN A 67 61.01 -1.11 -17.57
N ARG A 68 60.37 -2.07 -18.27
CA ARG A 68 60.31 -3.54 -18.06
C ARG A 68 58.98 -4.04 -17.50
N ARG A 69 58.45 -5.19 -17.96
CA ARG A 69 59.02 -6.23 -18.85
C ARG A 69 57.92 -6.87 -19.73
N LYS A 70 58.31 -7.44 -20.87
CA LYS A 70 57.49 -8.37 -21.67
C LYS A 70 58.00 -9.81 -21.51
N ALA A 71 57.08 -10.76 -21.57
CA ALA A 71 57.23 -12.12 -22.10
C ALA A 71 55.77 -12.54 -22.44
N ASP A 72 55.37 -12.62 -23.71
CA ASP A 72 55.66 -13.68 -24.68
C ASP A 72 54.77 -14.91 -24.48
N ASP A 73 53.77 -15.06 -25.35
CA ASP A 73 53.17 -16.37 -25.68
C ASP A 73 52.77 -16.39 -27.16
N LYS A 74 52.91 -17.55 -27.81
CA LYS A 74 52.71 -17.72 -29.27
C LYS A 74 52.62 -19.19 -29.70
N GLY A 75 51.40 -19.71 -29.89
CA GLY A 75 51.16 -20.75 -30.90
C GLY A 75 50.27 -21.96 -30.53
N PHE A 76 49.15 -22.07 -31.24
CA PHE A 76 48.53 -23.29 -31.79
C PHE A 76 48.56 -24.62 -31.01
N SER A 77 47.36 -25.17 -30.80
CA SER A 77 46.95 -26.43 -31.47
C SER A 77 45.43 -26.63 -31.42
N GLU A 78 44.90 -27.51 -32.27
CA GLU A 78 43.47 -27.76 -32.44
C GLU A 78 42.95 -28.83 -31.45
N GLY A 79 41.70 -28.68 -30.98
CA GLY A 79 41.00 -29.68 -30.16
C GLY A 79 39.50 -29.69 -30.48
N LYS A 80 38.93 -30.88 -30.70
CA LYS A 80 37.56 -31.03 -31.21
C LYS A 80 36.48 -31.07 -30.12
N TYR A 81 35.29 -30.61 -30.51
CA TYR A 81 33.98 -30.79 -29.87
C TYR A 81 33.80 -32.08 -29.05
N SER A 82 33.27 -31.92 -27.84
CA SER A 82 32.07 -32.64 -27.40
C SER A 82 31.29 -31.76 -26.41
N SER A 83 29.97 -31.72 -26.52
CA SER A 83 29.10 -30.79 -25.77
C SER A 83 28.05 -31.53 -24.95
N GLU A 84 28.37 -31.81 -23.68
CA GLU A 84 27.38 -32.29 -22.69
C GLU A 84 26.68 -31.11 -21.99
N GLY A 85 25.54 -30.69 -22.54
CA GLY A 85 24.68 -29.67 -21.93
C GLY A 85 23.90 -30.21 -20.72
N LYS A 86 24.53 -30.25 -19.54
CA LYS A 86 23.84 -30.59 -18.29
C LYS A 86 23.03 -29.40 -17.79
N PHE A 87 21.70 -29.51 -17.87
CA PHE A 87 20.78 -28.52 -17.28
C PHE A 87 21.03 -28.40 -15.77
N ARG A 88 21.52 -27.24 -15.35
CA ARG A 88 21.55 -26.82 -13.94
C ARG A 88 20.45 -25.79 -13.73
N ASN A 89 19.81 -25.84 -12.56
CA ASN A 89 18.99 -24.73 -12.07
C ASN A 89 19.87 -23.45 -12.03
N PRO A 90 19.51 -22.37 -12.75
CA PRO A 90 20.35 -21.17 -12.86
C PRO A 90 20.23 -20.24 -11.64
N PHE A 91 19.18 -20.38 -10.81
CA PHE A 91 18.83 -19.42 -9.76
C PHE A 91 19.46 -19.73 -8.39
N VAL A 92 20.79 -19.86 -8.36
CA VAL A 92 21.57 -19.86 -7.10
C VAL A 92 22.26 -18.50 -6.97
N SER A 93 21.62 -17.60 -6.22
CA SER A 93 22.07 -16.22 -6.02
C SER A 93 23.44 -16.12 -5.34
N GLN A 94 24.18 -15.05 -5.69
CA GLN A 94 25.36 -14.59 -4.96
C GLN A 94 25.00 -13.35 -4.16
N GLU A 95 25.10 -13.41 -2.84
CA GLU A 95 24.74 -12.30 -1.97
C GLU A 95 25.90 -11.33 -1.75
N THR A 96 25.62 -10.04 -1.89
CA THR A 96 26.51 -8.94 -1.54
C THR A 96 26.43 -8.64 -0.05
N LYS A 97 27.56 -8.22 0.54
CA LYS A 97 27.66 -7.92 1.97
C LYS A 97 27.12 -6.54 2.31
N GLN A 98 26.24 -6.47 3.31
CA GLN A 98 26.15 -5.31 4.20
C GLN A 98 26.54 -5.72 5.63
N LYS A 99 26.67 -4.74 6.53
CA LYS A 99 27.26 -4.88 7.87
C LYS A 99 26.19 -4.75 8.96
N ASP A 100 26.48 -5.38 10.10
CA ASP A 100 25.78 -5.14 11.36
C ASP A 100 25.95 -3.69 11.83
N GLU A 101 24.86 -3.07 12.26
CA GLU A 101 24.84 -2.31 13.53
C GLU A 101 23.56 -2.66 14.28
N SER A 102 23.70 -3.31 15.44
CA SER A 102 22.60 -3.66 16.33
C SER A 102 22.78 -3.02 17.70
N LYS A 103 21.73 -2.36 18.23
CA LYS A 103 21.39 -2.31 19.67
C LYS A 103 20.17 -1.43 20.01
N TYR A 104 19.44 -1.90 21.02
CA TYR A 104 18.44 -1.19 21.84
C TYR A 104 17.29 -0.46 21.13
N SER A 105 16.08 -0.98 21.33
CA SER A 105 15.25 -0.46 22.42
C SER A 105 14.24 -1.53 22.90
N SER A 106 13.65 -1.32 24.07
CA SER A 106 12.58 -2.15 24.63
C SER A 106 11.71 -1.32 25.58
N GLN A 107 10.41 -1.64 25.62
CA GLN A 107 9.37 -1.09 26.51
C GLN A 107 8.87 0.34 26.22
N SER A 108 7.75 0.42 25.50
CA SER A 108 6.58 1.20 25.94
C SER A 108 5.31 0.62 25.30
N SER A 109 4.56 -0.20 26.05
CA SER A 109 3.33 -0.82 25.56
C SER A 109 2.12 0.10 25.75
N THR A 110 1.87 0.97 24.78
CA THR A 110 0.51 1.40 24.47
C THR A 110 -0.30 0.19 23.97
N GLU A 111 -1.60 0.16 24.23
CA GLU A 111 -2.48 -0.87 23.66
C GLU A 111 -2.76 -0.53 22.20
N GLU A 112 -1.89 -1.00 21.30
CA GLU A 112 -2.18 -1.05 19.86
C GLU A 112 -3.51 -1.79 19.66
N LYS A 113 -4.44 -1.17 18.92
CA LYS A 113 -5.71 -1.82 18.56
C LYS A 113 -5.38 -3.08 17.77
N SER A 114 -5.80 -4.24 18.27
CA SER A 114 -5.52 -5.52 17.62
C SER A 114 -5.86 -5.48 16.13
N LYS A 115 -4.94 -5.96 15.28
CA LYS A 115 -5.15 -6.08 13.83
C LYS A 115 -6.30 -7.01 13.46
N TYR A 116 -6.81 -7.79 14.40
CA TYR A 116 -7.92 -8.71 14.24
C TYR A 116 -9.26 -8.16 14.77
N SER A 117 -9.27 -7.01 15.45
CA SER A 117 -10.42 -6.49 16.23
C SER A 117 -11.70 -6.16 15.45
N ASN A 118 -11.66 -6.17 14.11
CA ASN A 118 -12.80 -5.95 13.22
C ASN A 118 -13.23 -7.20 12.42
N LEU A 119 -12.58 -8.36 12.60
CA LEU A 119 -12.84 -9.55 11.78
C LEU A 119 -13.98 -10.42 12.36
N PRO A 120 -14.85 -11.01 11.51
CA PRO A 120 -15.87 -11.96 11.96
C PRO A 120 -15.26 -13.20 12.62
N THR A 121 -15.91 -13.75 13.65
CA THR A 121 -15.43 -14.89 14.46
C THR A 121 -15.02 -16.11 13.63
N GLN A 122 -15.79 -16.43 12.58
CA GLN A 122 -15.48 -17.54 11.65
C GLN A 122 -14.16 -17.31 10.87
N LEU A 123 -13.83 -16.06 10.58
CA LEU A 123 -12.57 -15.69 9.95
C LEU A 123 -11.41 -15.83 10.95
N LEU A 124 -11.60 -15.36 12.20
CA LEU A 124 -10.63 -15.53 13.29
C LEU A 124 -10.27 -17.01 13.50
N GLU A 125 -11.27 -17.90 13.59
CA GLU A 125 -11.05 -19.35 13.69
C GLU A 125 -10.26 -19.92 12.49
N THR A 126 -10.56 -19.45 11.28
CA THR A 126 -9.86 -19.86 10.05
C THR A 126 -8.39 -19.43 10.06
N TRP A 127 -8.09 -18.21 10.52
CA TRP A 127 -6.72 -17.71 10.65
C TRP A 127 -5.95 -18.44 11.76
N LYS A 128 -6.60 -18.73 12.89
CA LYS A 128 -6.05 -19.51 14.01
C LYS A 128 -5.56 -20.90 13.56
N GLU A 129 -6.36 -21.65 12.80
CA GLU A 129 -5.93 -22.96 12.29
C GLU A 129 -4.85 -22.86 11.18
N ARG A 130 -4.88 -21.80 10.36
CA ARG A 130 -3.80 -21.51 9.40
C ARG A 130 -2.47 -21.27 10.12
N TYR A 131 -2.45 -20.42 11.15
CA TYR A 131 -1.22 -20.13 11.90
C TYR A 131 -0.72 -21.33 12.69
N LYS A 132 -1.59 -22.12 13.36
CA LYS A 132 -1.19 -23.40 13.97
C LYS A 132 -0.50 -24.33 12.96
N THR A 133 -1.05 -24.42 11.74
CA THR A 133 -0.49 -25.24 10.66
C THR A 133 0.86 -24.71 10.18
N GLU A 134 1.04 -23.40 10.06
CA GLU A 134 2.29 -22.79 9.64
C GLU A 134 3.38 -22.86 10.74
N ILE A 135 3.04 -22.59 12.00
CA ILE A 135 3.93 -22.76 13.16
C ILE A 135 4.39 -24.22 13.27
N GLY A 136 3.49 -25.19 13.08
CA GLY A 136 3.86 -26.62 13.05
C GLY A 136 4.85 -26.97 11.92
N SER A 137 4.68 -26.37 10.75
CA SER A 137 5.60 -26.52 9.62
C SER A 137 6.96 -25.83 9.86
N LEU A 138 6.97 -24.68 10.52
CA LEU A 138 8.18 -23.91 10.83
C LEU A 138 8.98 -24.52 11.98
N LYS A 139 8.32 -25.02 13.03
CA LYS A 139 8.96 -25.80 14.12
C LYS A 139 9.72 -26.98 13.52
N LYS A 140 9.06 -27.79 12.69
CA LYS A 140 9.75 -28.87 11.98
C LYS A 140 10.94 -28.39 11.14
N GLN A 141 10.82 -27.29 10.39
CA GLN A 141 11.95 -26.76 9.60
C GLN A 141 13.12 -26.27 10.50
N TYR A 142 12.82 -25.71 11.67
CA TYR A 142 13.80 -25.27 12.66
C TYR A 142 14.52 -26.47 13.34
N ASP A 143 13.78 -27.55 13.60
CA ASP A 143 14.31 -28.81 14.15
C ASP A 143 15.17 -29.53 13.10
N ASP A 144 14.63 -29.72 11.88
CA ASP A 144 15.33 -30.25 10.70
C ASP A 144 16.62 -29.45 10.39
N LEU A 145 16.70 -28.16 10.74
CA LEU A 145 17.91 -27.34 10.60
C LEU A 145 18.87 -27.47 11.80
N SER A 146 18.34 -27.66 13.01
CA SER A 146 19.16 -27.86 14.21
C SER A 146 19.92 -29.17 14.18
N GLU A 147 19.27 -30.26 13.75
CA GLU A 147 19.91 -31.57 13.51
C GLU A 147 21.09 -31.42 12.51
N LYS A 148 20.87 -30.77 11.37
CA LYS A 148 21.93 -30.49 10.37
C LYS A 148 23.07 -29.64 10.93
N ILE A 149 22.79 -28.67 11.81
CA ILE A 149 23.83 -27.86 12.45
C ILE A 149 24.68 -28.71 13.41
N GLU A 150 24.10 -29.72 14.06
CA GLU A 150 24.82 -30.67 14.90
C GLU A 150 25.66 -31.64 14.05
N ASP A 151 25.07 -32.28 13.03
CA ASP A 151 25.76 -33.13 12.04
C ASP A 151 26.99 -32.44 11.44
N PHE A 152 26.80 -31.25 10.85
CA PHE A 152 27.89 -30.51 10.23
C PHE A 152 28.89 -29.97 11.28
N SER A 153 28.50 -29.85 12.55
CA SER A 153 29.45 -29.53 13.64
C SER A 153 30.25 -30.74 14.09
N GLU A 154 29.78 -31.98 13.85
CA GLU A 154 30.56 -33.21 13.97
C GLU A 154 31.50 -33.39 12.75
N GLU A 155 31.00 -33.28 11.51
CA GLU A 155 31.83 -33.33 10.28
C GLU A 155 32.99 -32.31 10.37
N LYS A 156 32.74 -31.12 10.93
CA LYS A 156 33.78 -30.10 11.13
C LYS A 156 34.84 -30.49 12.16
N ARG A 157 34.49 -31.26 13.20
CA ARG A 157 35.43 -31.76 14.22
C ARG A 157 36.31 -32.90 13.67
N GLU A 158 35.79 -33.67 12.72
CA GLU A 158 36.51 -34.76 12.08
C GLU A 158 37.35 -34.34 10.87
N ALA A 159 37.03 -33.20 10.22
CA ALA A 159 37.69 -32.70 9.00
C ALA A 159 39.24 -32.76 9.04
N HIS A 160 39.84 -33.45 8.07
CA HIS A 160 41.30 -33.70 8.04
C HIS A 160 42.07 -32.62 7.25
N SER A 161 41.40 -31.61 6.69
CA SER A 161 42.07 -30.52 5.95
C SER A 161 41.41 -29.14 6.15
N LEU A 162 42.23 -28.09 6.14
CA LEU A 162 41.78 -26.69 6.21
C LEU A 162 40.82 -26.30 5.07
N THR A 163 40.90 -26.95 3.91
CA THR A 163 40.01 -26.70 2.76
C THR A 163 38.61 -27.27 3.01
N GLU A 164 38.54 -28.45 3.62
CA GLU A 164 37.32 -29.15 4.03
C GLU A 164 36.66 -28.45 5.22
N GLU A 165 37.43 -28.11 6.26
CA GLU A 165 36.96 -27.33 7.41
C GLU A 165 36.29 -26.01 6.96
N ARG A 166 36.92 -25.28 6.03
CA ARG A 166 36.36 -24.05 5.44
C ARG A 166 35.10 -24.28 4.60
N ARG A 167 34.97 -25.45 3.97
CA ARG A 167 33.76 -25.83 3.21
C ARG A 167 32.60 -26.15 4.15
N ILE A 168 32.87 -26.84 5.24
CA ILE A 168 31.88 -27.22 6.26
C ILE A 168 31.44 -25.98 7.05
N GLN A 169 32.37 -25.11 7.46
CA GLN A 169 32.05 -23.85 8.14
C GLN A 169 31.05 -23.00 7.33
N LYS A 170 31.27 -22.85 6.02
CA LYS A 170 30.32 -22.14 5.14
C LYS A 170 28.92 -22.77 5.03
N LYS A 171 28.78 -24.08 5.26
CA LYS A 171 27.45 -24.73 5.39
C LYS A 171 26.83 -24.39 6.76
N LEU A 172 27.62 -24.51 7.84
CA LEU A 172 27.17 -24.21 9.20
C LEU A 172 26.68 -22.77 9.34
N ASP A 173 27.42 -21.81 8.80
CA ASP A 173 27.06 -20.39 8.85
C ASP A 173 25.72 -20.14 8.14
N ARG A 174 25.52 -20.77 6.97
CA ARG A 174 24.24 -20.71 6.24
C ARG A 174 23.09 -21.35 7.02
N PHE A 175 23.24 -22.59 7.49
CA PHE A 175 22.14 -23.26 8.22
C PHE A 175 21.79 -22.53 9.51
N ARG A 176 22.75 -21.86 10.17
CA ARG A 176 22.51 -21.00 11.32
C ARG A 176 21.70 -19.75 10.95
N GLN A 177 22.01 -19.10 9.82
CA GLN A 177 21.22 -17.99 9.29
C GLN A 177 19.80 -18.45 8.93
N GLU A 178 19.67 -19.49 8.11
CA GLU A 178 18.37 -20.08 7.74
C GLU A 178 17.55 -20.41 9.01
N ARG A 179 18.18 -20.98 10.05
CA ARG A 179 17.49 -21.31 11.30
C ARG A 179 17.03 -20.07 12.06
N GLU A 180 17.83 -19.00 12.10
CA GLU A 180 17.47 -17.77 12.80
C GLU A 180 16.33 -17.03 12.09
N GLU A 181 16.32 -17.01 10.75
CA GLU A 181 15.19 -16.51 9.95
C GLU A 181 13.89 -17.29 10.26
N LYS A 182 13.98 -18.63 10.37
CA LYS A 182 12.83 -19.45 10.82
C LYS A 182 12.43 -19.13 12.25
N ARG A 183 13.38 -18.91 13.16
CA ARG A 183 13.12 -18.57 14.58
C ARG A 183 12.33 -17.26 14.69
N ILE A 184 12.75 -16.21 13.98
CA ILE A 184 12.10 -14.90 13.98
C ILE A 184 10.67 -15.01 13.41
N LYS A 185 10.47 -15.71 12.29
CA LYS A 185 9.12 -15.88 11.72
C LYS A 185 8.20 -16.70 12.64
N LEU A 186 8.76 -17.70 13.33
CA LEU A 186 8.02 -18.55 14.28
C LEU A 186 7.59 -17.72 15.51
N GLU A 187 8.50 -16.92 16.07
CA GLU A 187 8.21 -15.96 17.16
C GLU A 187 7.13 -14.94 16.77
N GLN A 188 7.20 -14.39 15.55
CA GLN A 188 6.15 -13.52 15.01
C GLN A 188 4.79 -14.23 14.93
N LEU A 189 4.74 -15.45 14.37
CA LEU A 189 3.49 -16.19 14.20
C LEU A 189 2.89 -16.70 15.53
N GLU A 190 3.71 -16.95 16.55
CA GLU A 190 3.22 -17.26 17.89
C GLU A 190 2.60 -16.03 18.57
N ASN A 191 3.20 -14.84 18.43
CA ASN A 191 2.58 -13.59 18.88
C ASN A 191 1.25 -13.30 18.15
N ASP A 192 1.21 -13.48 16.82
CA ASP A 192 0.00 -13.35 15.99
C ASP A 192 -1.13 -14.30 16.44
N LEU A 193 -0.79 -15.53 16.86
CA LEU A 193 -1.74 -16.52 17.37
C LEU A 193 -2.27 -16.16 18.77
N ASP A 194 -1.39 -15.69 19.65
CA ASP A 194 -1.74 -15.22 20.99
C ASP A 194 -2.66 -13.99 20.98
N GLU A 195 -2.50 -13.11 19.99
CA GLU A 195 -3.37 -11.96 19.76
C GLU A 195 -4.76 -12.40 19.24
N LEU A 196 -4.80 -13.33 18.28
CA LEU A 196 -6.03 -13.95 17.77
C LEU A 196 -6.86 -14.62 18.87
N ASP A 197 -6.21 -15.31 19.80
CA ASP A 197 -6.89 -15.99 20.91
C ASP A 197 -7.47 -15.01 21.94
N ARG A 198 -6.92 -13.79 22.06
CA ARG A 198 -7.50 -12.71 22.88
C ARG A 198 -8.76 -12.14 22.23
N GLU A 199 -8.72 -11.82 20.94
CA GLU A 199 -9.89 -11.28 20.24
C GLU A 199 -11.02 -12.32 20.12
N LEU A 200 -10.72 -13.60 19.86
CA LEU A 200 -11.73 -14.68 19.95
C LEU A 200 -12.39 -14.76 21.33
N SER A 201 -11.57 -14.71 22.41
CA SER A 201 -12.07 -14.73 23.79
C SER A 201 -12.97 -13.51 24.10
N LYS A 202 -12.65 -12.36 23.51
CA LYS A 202 -13.41 -11.11 23.62
C LYS A 202 -14.73 -11.20 22.87
N SER A 203 -14.75 -11.63 21.61
CA SER A 203 -15.98 -11.89 20.84
C SER A 203 -16.92 -12.87 21.56
N GLU A 204 -16.39 -13.98 22.08
CA GLU A 204 -17.15 -14.93 22.90
C GLU A 204 -17.79 -14.28 24.15
N SER A 205 -17.10 -13.33 24.77
CA SER A 205 -17.60 -12.62 25.96
C SER A 205 -18.72 -11.62 25.62
N GLU A 206 -18.62 -10.96 24.46
CA GLU A 206 -19.61 -9.99 23.98
C GLU A 206 -20.91 -10.69 23.55
N GLU A 207 -20.83 -11.82 22.82
CA GLU A 207 -22.02 -12.63 22.50
C GLU A 207 -22.76 -13.10 23.75
N LYS A 208 -22.03 -13.56 24.77
CA LYS A 208 -22.60 -14.00 26.06
C LYS A 208 -23.24 -12.82 26.82
N SER A 209 -22.67 -11.62 26.71
CA SER A 209 -23.24 -10.38 27.27
C SER A 209 -24.56 -9.99 26.60
N TYR A 210 -24.61 -9.99 25.26
CA TYR A 210 -25.83 -9.73 24.50
C TYR A 210 -26.92 -10.80 24.71
N GLY A 211 -26.54 -12.08 24.83
CA GLY A 211 -27.47 -13.16 25.17
C GLY A 211 -28.12 -12.99 26.54
N SER A 212 -27.37 -12.51 27.55
CA SER A 212 -27.86 -12.34 28.92
C SER A 212 -28.80 -11.14 29.09
N LYS A 213 -28.48 -10.00 28.45
CA LYS A 213 -29.28 -8.75 28.58
C LYS A 213 -30.74 -8.89 28.14
N ARG A 214 -31.10 -9.91 27.34
CA ARG A 214 -32.49 -10.15 26.90
C ARG A 214 -33.40 -10.86 27.93
N LYS A 215 -32.92 -11.14 29.15
CA LYS A 215 -33.72 -11.73 30.25
C LYS A 215 -33.60 -11.04 31.62
N GLY A 216 -32.80 -9.97 31.73
CA GLY A 216 -32.53 -9.28 33.01
C GLY A 216 -32.88 -7.79 33.05
N ALA A 217 -33.58 -7.26 32.04
CA ALA A 217 -33.89 -5.84 31.93
C ALA A 217 -35.22 -5.46 32.64
N ASN A 218 -35.26 -5.63 33.96
CA ASN A 218 -36.23 -4.94 34.82
C ASN A 218 -35.63 -4.68 36.20
N GLU A 219 -35.92 -3.51 36.78
CA GLU A 219 -35.61 -3.10 38.16
C GLU A 219 -34.15 -3.21 38.61
N ASN A 220 -33.35 -2.17 38.31
CA ASN A 220 -32.61 -1.40 39.33
C ASN A 220 -31.89 -0.19 38.71
N ASN A 221 -32.58 0.95 38.63
CA ASN A 221 -31.91 2.25 38.45
C ASN A 221 -31.47 2.76 39.84
N SER A 222 -30.19 2.65 40.16
CA SER A 222 -29.59 3.45 41.23
C SER A 222 -29.31 4.86 40.70
N SER A 223 -30.33 5.71 40.69
CA SER A 223 -30.16 7.14 40.41
C SER A 223 -29.46 7.81 41.60
N GLU A 224 -28.13 7.84 41.59
CA GLU A 224 -27.41 8.93 42.26
C GLU A 224 -27.74 10.24 41.52
N GLU A 225 -27.87 11.33 42.26
CA GLU A 225 -28.54 12.55 41.79
C GLU A 225 -27.65 13.34 40.81
N SER A 226 -27.78 13.05 39.52
CA SER A 226 -27.25 13.92 38.47
C SER A 226 -28.11 15.19 38.38
N GLU A 227 -27.60 16.30 38.92
CA GLU A 227 -28.16 17.62 38.65
C GLU A 227 -28.17 17.87 37.13
N ASP A 228 -29.27 18.40 36.58
CA ASP A 228 -29.40 18.75 35.16
C ASP A 228 -28.55 20.00 34.84
N VAL A 229 -27.24 19.80 34.74
CA VAL A 229 -26.26 20.85 34.41
C VAL A 229 -26.41 21.26 32.95
N VAL A 230 -27.15 22.35 32.72
CA VAL A 230 -27.33 22.95 31.40
C VAL A 230 -25.99 23.45 30.86
N ALA A 231 -25.58 23.02 29.66
CA ALA A 231 -24.29 23.37 29.07
C ALA A 231 -23.99 24.88 29.05
N GLN A 232 -25.01 25.71 28.79
CA GLN A 232 -24.93 27.17 28.82
C GLN A 232 -24.51 27.75 30.19
N SER A 233 -24.77 27.08 31.31
CA SER A 233 -24.36 27.57 32.64
C SER A 233 -22.88 27.29 32.97
N LEU A 234 -22.20 26.45 32.17
CA LEU A 234 -20.77 26.18 32.30
C LEU A 234 -19.91 27.15 31.50
N PHE A 235 -20.45 27.67 30.38
CA PHE A 235 -19.77 28.64 29.54
C PHE A 235 -19.95 30.04 30.12
N ALA A 236 -18.86 30.77 30.35
CA ALA A 236 -18.88 32.07 31.01
C ALA A 236 -18.14 33.10 30.15
N ASP A 237 -18.83 34.15 29.70
CA ASP A 237 -18.29 35.14 28.74
C ASP A 237 -16.95 35.74 29.19
N ASP A 238 -16.75 35.93 30.50
CA ASP A 238 -15.55 36.50 31.10
C ASP A 238 -14.42 35.48 31.43
N ASP A 239 -14.65 34.15 31.43
CA ASP A 239 -13.64 33.15 31.82
C ASP A 239 -13.12 32.31 30.65
N LEU A 240 -12.23 32.92 29.88
CA LEU A 240 -11.49 32.29 28.78
C LEU A 240 -10.75 31.01 29.19
N ILE A 241 -10.32 30.85 30.44
CA ILE A 241 -9.63 29.62 30.90
C ILE A 241 -10.66 28.50 31.05
N GLN A 242 -11.77 28.77 31.74
CA GLN A 242 -12.87 27.80 31.88
C GLN A 242 -13.44 27.38 30.50
N ASN A 243 -13.67 28.35 29.61
CA ASN A 243 -14.17 28.07 28.26
C ASN A 243 -13.20 27.23 27.43
N THR A 244 -11.88 27.48 27.54
CA THR A 244 -10.85 26.69 26.84
C THR A 244 -10.72 25.28 27.44
N VAL A 245 -10.84 25.12 28.76
CA VAL A 245 -10.88 23.80 29.44
C VAL A 245 -12.10 22.99 28.97
N LEU A 246 -13.27 23.61 28.83
CA LEU A 246 -14.48 22.98 28.29
C LEU A 246 -14.32 22.60 26.81
N TYR A 247 -13.72 23.47 25.99
CA TYR A 247 -13.41 23.16 24.59
C TYR A 247 -12.49 21.93 24.47
N VAL A 248 -11.35 21.92 25.19
CA VAL A 248 -10.41 20.78 25.13
C VAL A 248 -11.08 19.49 25.62
N ALA A 249 -11.85 19.52 26.71
CA ALA A 249 -12.56 18.33 27.18
C ALA A 249 -13.66 17.83 26.21
N THR A 250 -14.26 18.73 25.43
CA THR A 250 -15.33 18.37 24.48
C THR A 250 -14.76 17.79 23.18
N PHE A 251 -13.70 18.41 22.65
CA PHE A 251 -13.15 18.08 21.32
C PHE A 251 -11.92 17.15 21.37
N PHE A 252 -11.21 17.08 22.51
CA PHE A 252 -10.13 16.13 22.77
C PHE A 252 -10.51 15.16 23.91
N PRO A 253 -11.57 14.34 23.75
CA PRO A 253 -12.05 13.45 24.81
C PRO A 253 -11.04 12.35 25.12
N GLY A 254 -10.81 12.09 26.40
CA GLY A 254 -9.96 11.01 26.87
C GLY A 254 -8.47 11.32 27.01
N LEU A 255 -7.99 12.55 26.71
CA LEU A 255 -6.57 12.88 26.85
C LEU A 255 -6.02 12.61 28.24
N ASN A 256 -4.78 12.12 28.32
CA ASN A 256 -4.05 12.05 29.57
C ASN A 256 -3.80 13.43 30.21
N LEU A 257 -3.55 13.43 31.52
CA LEU A 257 -3.39 14.64 32.34
C LEU A 257 -2.25 15.59 31.89
N GLN A 258 -1.20 15.09 31.21
CA GLN A 258 -0.12 15.94 30.69
C GLN A 258 -0.54 16.62 29.38
N ASP A 259 -1.10 15.85 28.44
CA ASP A 259 -1.53 16.38 27.15
C ASP A 259 -2.72 17.34 27.27
N PHE A 260 -3.70 17.03 28.14
CA PHE A 260 -4.79 17.96 28.44
C PHE A 260 -4.26 19.32 28.92
N LYS A 261 -3.34 19.32 29.89
CA LYS A 261 -2.72 20.56 30.41
C LYS A 261 -1.92 21.30 29.33
N ARG A 262 -1.28 20.56 28.43
CA ARG A 262 -0.46 21.09 27.34
C ARG A 262 -1.33 21.76 26.27
N VAL A 263 -2.38 21.12 25.78
CA VAL A 263 -3.32 21.70 24.80
C VAL A 263 -3.99 22.95 25.34
N VAL A 264 -4.48 22.93 26.59
CA VAL A 264 -5.04 24.15 27.23
C VAL A 264 -3.99 25.26 27.32
N SER A 265 -2.74 24.94 27.68
CA SER A 265 -1.65 25.94 27.72
C SER A 265 -1.33 26.54 26.35
N LEU A 266 -1.42 25.75 25.28
CA LEU A 266 -1.15 26.19 23.91
C LEU A 266 -2.26 27.09 23.35
N LEU A 267 -3.53 26.76 23.61
CA LEU A 267 -4.68 27.56 23.14
C LEU A 267 -4.83 28.91 23.88
N LEU A 268 -4.35 28.98 25.14
CA LEU A 268 -4.25 30.20 25.94
C LEU A 268 -2.99 31.03 25.65
N ALA A 269 -2.06 30.55 24.82
CA ALA A 269 -0.78 31.22 24.58
C ALA A 269 -0.96 32.60 23.93
N GLY A 270 -0.22 33.60 24.42
CA GLY A 270 -0.30 34.98 23.95
C GLY A 270 -1.55 35.75 24.39
N GLN A 271 -2.49 35.13 25.13
CA GLN A 271 -3.65 35.83 25.70
C GLN A 271 -3.36 36.37 27.10
N THR A 272 -3.95 37.51 27.43
CA THR A 272 -3.83 38.18 28.73
C THR A 272 -5.19 38.43 29.38
N LYS A 273 -5.19 38.63 30.70
CA LYS A 273 -6.32 39.15 31.48
C LYS A 273 -5.82 40.11 32.56
N THR A 274 -6.52 41.22 32.72
CA THR A 274 -6.26 42.18 33.79
C THR A 274 -6.76 41.64 35.12
N ILE A 275 -5.88 41.53 36.10
CA ILE A 275 -6.22 41.06 37.46
C ILE A 275 -5.87 42.12 38.52
N PRO A 276 -6.65 42.23 39.61
CA PRO A 276 -6.27 43.06 40.75
C PRO A 276 -5.15 42.37 41.54
N VAL A 277 -3.99 43.01 41.62
CA VAL A 277 -2.84 42.57 42.41
C VAL A 277 -2.70 43.49 43.62
N LYS A 278 -2.43 42.91 44.80
CA LYS A 278 -2.24 43.65 46.04
C LYS A 278 -0.76 43.91 46.27
N GLU A 279 -0.28 45.03 45.76
CA GLU A 279 1.10 45.47 45.91
C GLU A 279 1.31 46.15 47.26
N SER A 280 2.21 45.60 48.08
CA SER A 280 2.54 46.12 49.41
C SER A 280 3.76 47.04 49.34
N THR A 281 3.55 48.36 49.33
CA THR A 281 4.62 49.35 49.41
C THR A 281 4.85 49.83 50.84
N THR A 282 6.06 49.65 51.36
CA THR A 282 6.47 50.19 52.66
C THR A 282 6.78 51.69 52.51
N THR A 283 6.08 52.54 53.27
CA THR A 283 6.37 53.98 53.31
C THR A 283 7.63 54.27 54.14
N GLU A 284 8.18 55.47 54.04
CA GLU A 284 9.38 55.90 54.78
C GLU A 284 9.22 55.83 56.32
N GLU A 285 7.98 55.80 56.82
CA GLU A 285 7.66 55.56 58.24
C GLU A 285 7.69 54.07 58.65
N GLY A 286 8.01 53.15 57.74
CA GLY A 286 7.96 51.70 57.98
C GLY A 286 6.55 51.09 57.96
N LYS A 287 5.51 51.86 57.59
CA LYS A 287 4.14 51.34 57.46
C LYS A 287 3.95 50.69 56.09
N ILE A 288 3.45 49.46 56.06
CA ILE A 288 3.05 48.78 54.84
C ILE A 288 1.70 49.33 54.38
N GLN A 289 1.66 50.03 53.24
CA GLN A 289 0.42 50.29 52.52
C GLN A 289 0.20 49.19 51.48
N VAL A 290 -0.96 48.53 51.54
CA VAL A 290 -1.39 47.59 50.50
C VAL A 290 -2.25 48.36 49.51
N LYS A 291 -1.75 48.54 48.30
CA LYS A 291 -2.48 49.15 47.18
C LYS A 291 -2.99 48.04 46.28
N GLU A 292 -4.24 48.15 45.84
CA GLU A 292 -4.80 47.25 44.83
C GLU A 292 -4.57 47.88 43.45
N THR A 293 -3.65 47.29 42.69
CA THR A 293 -3.20 47.76 41.38
C THR A 293 -3.63 46.75 40.33
N GLN A 294 -4.28 47.22 39.26
CA GLN A 294 -4.60 46.35 38.13
C GLN A 294 -3.32 46.04 37.35
N LYS A 295 -3.04 44.75 37.15
CA LYS A 295 -1.89 44.26 36.38
C LYS A 295 -2.38 43.30 35.31
N GLU A 296 -1.89 43.49 34.10
CA GLU A 296 -2.09 42.54 33.00
C GLU A 296 -1.22 41.29 33.24
N LYS A 297 -1.80 40.11 33.05
CA LYS A 297 -1.13 38.83 33.26
C LYS A 297 -1.51 37.83 32.16
N LEU A 298 -0.56 36.99 31.74
CA LEU A 298 -0.80 35.95 30.74
C LEU A 298 -1.75 34.88 31.27
N LEU A 299 -2.70 34.41 30.44
CA LEU A 299 -3.62 33.33 30.81
C LEU A 299 -2.88 32.02 31.08
N THR A 300 -1.75 31.79 30.41
CA THR A 300 -0.87 30.63 30.65
C THR A 300 -0.24 30.65 32.04
N GLU A 301 0.16 31.81 32.57
CA GLU A 301 0.65 31.93 33.95
C GLU A 301 -0.46 31.65 34.97
N ILE A 302 -1.67 32.19 34.74
CA ILE A 302 -2.84 31.95 35.61
C ILE A 302 -3.25 30.46 35.59
N TRP A 303 -3.18 29.81 34.42
CA TRP A 303 -3.40 28.38 34.26
C TRP A 303 -2.34 27.54 34.99
N GLN A 304 -1.06 27.90 34.87
CA GLN A 304 0.03 27.21 35.57
C GLN A 304 -0.03 27.37 37.09
N GLU A 305 -0.34 28.57 37.61
CA GLU A 305 -0.59 28.79 39.05
C GLU A 305 -1.80 28.01 39.56
N SER A 306 -2.76 27.68 38.69
CA SER A 306 -3.88 26.82 39.08
C SER A 306 -3.47 25.37 39.32
N PHE A 307 -2.26 24.94 38.92
CA PHE A 307 -1.75 23.60 39.22
C PHE A 307 -1.42 23.38 40.70
N ASP A 308 -1.31 24.44 41.51
CA ASP A 308 -1.29 24.36 42.98
C ASP A 308 -2.67 24.01 43.59
N ARG A 309 -3.73 24.07 42.78
CA ARG A 309 -5.12 23.69 43.13
C ARG A 309 -5.79 22.98 41.93
N PRO A 310 -5.21 21.87 41.44
CA PRO A 310 -5.46 21.35 40.09
C PRO A 310 -6.93 20.97 39.86
N ASP A 311 -7.60 20.47 40.91
CA ASP A 311 -9.01 20.13 40.91
C ASP A 311 -9.96 21.30 40.62
N LYS A 312 -9.57 22.57 40.82
CA LYS A 312 -10.53 23.69 40.80
C LYS A 312 -11.22 23.81 39.45
N TYR A 313 -10.45 23.88 38.36
CA TYR A 313 -11.02 23.98 37.02
C TYR A 313 -11.72 22.69 36.60
N LEU A 314 -11.21 21.51 36.99
CA LEU A 314 -11.85 20.22 36.70
C LEU A 314 -13.25 20.15 37.36
N LYS A 315 -13.36 20.46 38.66
CA LYS A 315 -14.64 20.48 39.38
C LYS A 315 -15.61 21.52 38.84
N ASN A 316 -15.14 22.74 38.53
CA ASN A 316 -15.96 23.76 37.88
C ASN A 316 -16.51 23.33 36.51
N CYS A 317 -15.77 22.51 35.76
CA CYS A 317 -16.14 22.05 34.42
C CYS A 317 -16.81 20.66 34.42
N TYR A 318 -17.11 20.09 35.59
CA TYR A 318 -17.63 18.71 35.74
C TYR A 318 -16.75 17.65 35.05
N LEU A 319 -15.43 17.84 35.13
CA LEU A 319 -14.41 16.92 34.64
C LEU A 319 -13.84 16.07 35.77
N THR A 320 -13.51 14.82 35.46
CA THR A 320 -12.89 13.86 36.37
C THR A 320 -11.68 13.20 35.72
N VAL A 321 -10.75 12.74 36.55
CA VAL A 321 -9.65 11.88 36.08
C VAL A 321 -10.15 10.44 36.11
N SER A 322 -10.54 9.92 34.95
CA SER A 322 -10.97 8.53 34.81
C SER A 322 -9.77 7.58 34.88
N ARG A 323 -10.03 6.28 35.13
CA ARG A 323 -9.03 5.21 34.96
C ARG A 323 -9.60 4.09 34.12
N GLN A 324 -9.05 3.91 32.93
CA GLN A 324 -9.33 2.79 32.03
C GLN A 324 -8.01 2.12 31.66
N ASN A 325 -7.98 0.78 31.72
CA ASN A 325 -6.81 -0.08 31.42
C ASN A 325 -5.48 0.35 32.09
N GLY A 326 -5.55 1.03 33.24
CA GLY A 326 -4.40 1.53 34.00
C GLY A 326 -3.98 2.97 33.65
N ASN A 327 -4.38 3.49 32.48
CA ASN A 327 -4.14 4.87 32.07
C ASN A 327 -5.09 5.85 32.77
N GLN A 328 -4.71 7.14 32.84
CA GLN A 328 -5.49 8.20 33.48
C GLN A 328 -5.93 9.26 32.45
N SER A 329 -7.17 9.17 31.98
CA SER A 329 -7.79 10.15 31.07
C SER A 329 -8.45 11.29 31.84
N ILE A 330 -8.71 12.42 31.16
CA ILE A 330 -9.67 13.43 31.59
C ILE A 330 -10.92 13.35 30.73
N ASP A 331 -12.07 13.14 31.38
CA ASP A 331 -13.39 13.08 30.76
C ASP A 331 -14.44 13.74 31.66
N PHE A 332 -15.61 14.05 31.11
CA PHE A 332 -16.76 14.55 31.87
C PHE A 332 -17.31 13.49 32.84
N THR A 333 -17.97 13.93 33.91
CA THR A 333 -18.74 13.06 34.83
C THR A 333 -19.88 12.30 34.13
N SER A 334 -20.34 12.77 32.97
CA SER A 334 -21.40 12.17 32.16
C SER A 334 -21.14 12.38 30.67
N ASP A 335 -21.29 11.31 29.89
CA ASP A 335 -21.27 11.37 28.42
C ASP A 335 -22.32 12.32 27.84
N GLU A 336 -23.47 12.46 28.51
CA GLU A 336 -24.55 13.33 28.05
C GLU A 336 -24.17 14.81 28.16
N LEU A 337 -23.39 15.18 29.17
CA LEU A 337 -22.87 16.54 29.32
C LEU A 337 -21.91 16.90 28.18
N ARG A 338 -21.07 15.95 27.72
CA ARG A 338 -20.22 16.14 26.54
C ARG A 338 -21.03 16.37 25.27
N LYS A 339 -22.11 15.60 25.05
CA LYS A 339 -23.03 15.81 23.90
C LYS A 339 -23.71 17.17 23.97
N ASN A 340 -24.18 17.57 25.15
CA ASN A 340 -24.86 18.85 25.37
C ASN A 340 -23.91 20.04 25.13
N LEU A 341 -22.65 19.95 25.58
CA LEU A 341 -21.62 20.95 25.30
C LEU A 341 -21.24 21.00 23.81
N LEU A 342 -21.08 19.85 23.16
CA LEU A 342 -20.81 19.77 21.71
C LEU A 342 -21.93 20.46 20.91
N ALA A 343 -23.20 20.14 21.20
CA ALA A 343 -24.35 20.76 20.55
C ALA A 343 -24.49 22.27 20.88
N TYR A 344 -24.03 22.71 22.06
CA TYR A 344 -24.00 24.13 22.45
C TYR A 344 -22.90 24.90 21.71
N PHE A 345 -21.70 24.31 21.56
CA PHE A 345 -20.61 24.88 20.76
C PHE A 345 -21.01 25.04 19.28
N GLU A 346 -21.70 24.06 18.70
CA GLU A 346 -22.15 24.10 17.30
C GLU A 346 -23.25 25.14 17.03
N LYS A 347 -24.17 25.35 17.97
CA LYS A 347 -25.40 26.14 17.75
C LYS A 347 -25.34 27.56 18.31
N GLU A 348 -24.85 27.70 19.55
CA GLU A 348 -24.91 28.96 20.30
C GLU A 348 -23.56 29.68 20.33
N GLN A 349 -22.44 28.93 20.28
CA GLN A 349 -21.07 29.47 20.37
C GLN A 349 -20.23 29.21 19.10
N SER A 350 -20.87 29.14 17.94
CA SER A 350 -20.25 28.74 16.66
C SER A 350 -19.06 29.61 16.23
N LEU A 351 -19.07 30.90 16.55
CA LEU A 351 -17.95 31.83 16.29
C LEU A 351 -16.75 31.59 17.24
N TYR A 352 -17.00 31.19 18.49
CA TYR A 352 -15.93 30.78 19.40
C TYR A 352 -15.35 29.44 18.97
N LEU A 353 -16.21 28.49 18.57
CA LEU A 353 -15.80 27.19 18.04
C LEU A 353 -14.88 27.36 16.82
N GLU A 354 -15.28 28.15 15.82
CA GLU A 354 -14.47 28.40 14.62
C GLU A 354 -13.08 28.96 14.95
N GLU A 355 -12.99 29.93 15.88
CA GLU A 355 -11.71 30.49 16.31
C GLU A 355 -10.84 29.48 17.08
N GLN A 356 -11.41 28.63 17.93
CA GLN A 356 -10.63 27.59 18.63
C GLN A 356 -10.18 26.47 17.68
N LEU A 357 -10.99 26.08 16.70
CA LEU A 357 -10.59 25.15 15.64
C LEU A 357 -9.42 25.76 14.84
N ARG A 358 -9.56 27.00 14.36
CA ARG A 358 -8.52 27.74 13.63
C ARG A 358 -7.21 27.93 14.42
N ARG A 359 -7.28 28.01 15.76
CA ARG A 359 -6.08 27.95 16.63
C ARG A 359 -5.49 26.56 16.70
N THR A 360 -6.33 25.55 16.90
CA THR A 360 -5.95 24.13 16.97
C THR A 360 -5.20 23.70 15.69
N GLN A 361 -5.69 24.13 14.52
CA GLN A 361 -5.04 23.95 13.22
C GLN A 361 -3.60 24.51 13.18
N LYS A 362 -3.40 25.73 13.71
CA LYS A 362 -2.11 26.44 13.73
C LYS A 362 -1.13 25.93 14.78
N LEU A 363 -1.57 25.06 15.69
CA LEU A 363 -0.71 24.38 16.65
C LEU A 363 -0.08 23.09 16.09
N ASP A 364 -0.43 22.71 14.85
CA ASP A 364 0.11 21.53 14.14
C ASP A 364 0.07 20.23 14.99
N LEU A 365 -0.93 20.05 15.87
CA LEU A 365 -0.97 18.99 16.89
C LEU A 365 -0.96 17.55 16.32
N LEU A 366 -1.24 17.37 15.03
CA LEU A 366 -1.05 16.12 14.29
C LEU A 366 0.44 15.70 14.23
N LEU A 367 1.35 16.68 14.24
CA LEU A 367 2.81 16.50 14.19
C LEU A 367 3.47 16.30 15.56
N ASP A 368 2.67 16.15 16.62
CA ASP A 368 3.14 16.10 18.00
C ASP A 368 3.92 14.80 18.35
N SER A 369 4.64 14.76 19.47
CA SER A 369 5.28 13.53 19.96
C SER A 369 4.32 12.53 20.61
N SER A 370 3.11 12.94 21.03
CA SER A 370 2.10 12.07 21.64
C SER A 370 1.14 11.53 20.58
N ASP A 371 1.08 10.21 20.42
CA ASP A 371 0.14 9.55 19.49
C ASP A 371 -1.32 9.70 19.94
N GLU A 372 -1.58 9.70 21.25
CA GLU A 372 -2.91 9.95 21.80
C GLU A 372 -3.40 11.36 21.43
N LEU A 373 -2.54 12.38 21.56
CA LEU A 373 -2.88 13.74 21.16
C LEU A 373 -3.04 13.87 19.64
N ALA A 374 -2.18 13.22 18.85
CA ALA A 374 -2.24 13.27 17.41
C ALA A 374 -3.52 12.63 16.84
N GLU A 375 -3.96 11.48 17.36
CA GLU A 375 -5.23 10.84 16.96
C GLU A 375 -6.43 11.74 17.23
N LYS A 376 -6.47 12.42 18.40
CA LYS A 376 -7.52 13.40 18.71
C LYS A 376 -7.42 14.65 17.84
N ALA A 377 -6.21 15.12 17.54
CA ALA A 377 -6.02 16.24 16.62
C ALA A 377 -6.48 15.92 15.20
N ILE A 378 -6.33 14.67 14.75
CA ILE A 378 -6.89 14.17 13.49
C ILE A 378 -8.42 14.20 13.55
N ASP A 379 -9.06 13.65 14.59
CA ASP A 379 -10.53 13.66 14.72
C ASP A 379 -11.11 15.09 14.70
N VAL A 380 -10.45 16.03 15.40
CA VAL A 380 -10.83 17.45 15.39
C VAL A 380 -10.63 18.10 14.02
N ALA A 381 -9.52 17.81 13.33
CA ALA A 381 -9.27 18.32 11.98
C ALA A 381 -10.28 17.79 10.95
N VAL A 382 -10.67 16.51 11.05
CA VAL A 382 -11.72 15.90 10.21
C VAL A 382 -13.05 16.62 10.41
N LYS A 383 -13.49 16.81 11.66
CA LYS A 383 -14.72 17.57 11.96
C LYS A 383 -14.64 19.00 11.43
N ALA A 384 -13.53 19.68 11.67
CA ALA A 384 -13.36 21.08 11.26
C ALA A 384 -13.32 21.26 9.73
N ALA A 385 -12.79 20.29 8.98
CA ALA A 385 -12.85 20.28 7.51
C ALA A 385 -14.25 20.01 6.95
N ILE A 386 -15.08 19.25 7.68
CA ILE A 386 -16.48 18.98 7.31
C ILE A 386 -17.37 20.20 7.62
N ASP A 387 -17.18 20.84 8.77
CA ASP A 387 -18.01 21.96 9.22
C ASP A 387 -17.55 23.32 8.65
N TYR A 388 -16.24 23.51 8.44
CA TYR A 388 -15.61 24.76 7.99
C TYR A 388 -14.61 24.55 6.83
N PRO A 389 -15.01 23.94 5.68
CA PRO A 389 -14.09 23.54 4.60
C PRO A 389 -13.25 24.69 4.02
N ASN A 390 -13.76 25.93 4.03
CA ASN A 390 -13.03 27.11 3.56
C ASN A 390 -11.83 27.48 4.44
N SER A 391 -11.81 27.05 5.70
CA SER A 391 -10.73 27.29 6.67
C SER A 391 -9.71 26.14 6.69
N TYR A 392 -10.07 24.97 6.16
CA TYR A 392 -9.27 23.74 6.13
C TYR A 392 -9.01 23.27 4.69
N ALA A 393 -8.52 24.19 3.86
CA ALA A 393 -8.26 23.97 2.44
C ALA A 393 -7.04 23.06 2.16
N GLU A 394 -6.89 22.70 0.89
CA GLU A 394 -5.75 21.90 0.35
C GLU A 394 -4.38 22.46 0.76
N ASP A 395 -4.24 23.80 0.80
CA ASP A 395 -3.01 24.52 1.14
C ASP A 395 -2.48 24.14 2.52
N TRP A 396 -3.35 23.91 3.50
CA TRP A 396 -2.94 23.53 4.87
C TRP A 396 -2.37 22.11 4.93
N LEU A 397 -2.90 21.18 4.13
CA LEU A 397 -2.36 19.83 4.02
C LEU A 397 -0.99 19.83 3.30
N ILE A 398 -0.82 20.72 2.31
CA ILE A 398 0.47 20.97 1.64
C ILE A 398 1.46 21.61 2.63
N GLU A 399 1.05 22.59 3.45
CA GLU A 399 1.88 23.15 4.51
C GLU A 399 2.34 22.09 5.52
N LEU A 400 1.44 21.20 5.97
CA LEU A 400 1.80 20.07 6.84
C LEU A 400 2.84 19.17 6.18
N LEU A 401 2.63 18.78 4.91
CA LEU A 401 3.60 17.97 4.18
C LEU A 401 4.97 18.66 4.05
N VAL A 402 4.99 19.97 3.81
CA VAL A 402 6.20 20.80 3.73
C VAL A 402 6.89 20.96 5.10
N LYS A 403 6.18 20.80 6.22
CA LYS A 403 6.75 20.70 7.57
C LYS A 403 7.36 19.30 7.79
N ILE A 404 6.62 18.24 7.46
CA ILE A 404 7.09 16.84 7.55
C ILE A 404 8.35 16.62 6.70
N ALA A 405 8.43 17.21 5.51
CA ALA A 405 9.61 17.16 4.63
C ALA A 405 10.90 17.78 5.22
N LYS A 406 10.82 18.41 6.41
CA LYS A 406 11.92 19.09 7.11
C LYS A 406 12.20 18.52 8.50
N GLU A 407 11.48 17.48 8.91
CA GLU A 407 11.65 16.78 10.18
C GLU A 407 12.78 15.73 10.12
N ASP A 408 13.15 15.20 11.29
CA ASP A 408 14.10 14.08 11.38
C ASP A 408 13.56 12.84 10.64
N GLU A 409 14.40 12.19 9.81
CA GLU A 409 14.01 11.03 8.99
C GLU A 409 13.32 9.92 9.81
N ARG A 410 13.67 9.77 11.08
CA ARG A 410 13.07 8.78 12.01
C ARG A 410 11.62 9.10 12.38
N ARG A 411 11.22 10.37 12.29
CA ARG A 411 9.85 10.85 12.54
C ARG A 411 9.01 10.87 11.27
N VAL A 412 9.64 11.12 10.11
CA VAL A 412 8.95 11.30 8.82
C VAL A 412 7.92 10.19 8.54
N ALA A 413 8.25 8.92 8.74
CA ALA A 413 7.32 7.80 8.50
C ALA A 413 6.02 7.92 9.31
N THR A 414 6.11 8.02 10.65
CA THR A 414 4.96 8.15 11.55
C THR A 414 4.16 9.43 11.29
N LEU A 415 4.82 10.51 10.87
CA LEU A 415 4.15 11.77 10.53
C LEU A 415 3.38 11.68 9.19
N LEU A 416 3.94 11.01 8.19
CA LEU A 416 3.25 10.71 6.93
C LEU A 416 2.09 9.75 7.14
N GLU A 417 2.22 8.76 8.03
CA GLU A 417 1.14 7.88 8.43
C GLU A 417 -0.03 8.70 9.00
N ARG A 418 0.19 9.49 10.06
CA ARG A 418 -0.86 10.35 10.65
C ARG A 418 -1.48 11.34 9.66
N LEU A 419 -0.69 11.94 8.76
CA LEU A 419 -1.22 12.80 7.70
C LEU A 419 -2.11 12.00 6.74
N SER A 420 -1.67 10.81 6.32
CA SER A 420 -2.47 9.90 5.49
C SER A 420 -3.75 9.48 6.22
N GLN A 421 -3.70 9.26 7.52
CA GLN A 421 -4.84 8.84 8.34
C GLN A 421 -5.91 9.94 8.43
N LEU A 422 -5.48 11.21 8.48
CA LEU A 422 -6.36 12.36 8.27
C LEU A 422 -7.02 12.32 6.88
N ILE A 423 -6.24 12.12 5.81
CA ILE A 423 -6.80 12.00 4.45
C ILE A 423 -7.80 10.83 4.34
N TYR A 424 -7.49 9.67 4.92
CA TYR A 424 -8.38 8.51 4.96
C TYR A 424 -9.68 8.82 5.70
N LYS A 425 -9.61 9.38 6.92
CA LYS A 425 -10.81 9.79 7.66
C LYS A 425 -11.61 10.86 6.90
N LEU A 426 -10.96 11.79 6.19
CA LEU A 426 -11.62 12.76 5.30
C LEU A 426 -12.30 12.12 4.08
N GLN A 427 -12.02 10.85 3.76
CA GLN A 427 -12.62 10.08 2.65
C GLN A 427 -13.78 9.16 3.07
N ILE A 428 -13.90 8.77 4.34
CA ILE A 428 -14.93 7.79 4.80
C ILE A 428 -16.11 8.37 5.58
N GLN A 429 -16.04 9.62 6.03
CA GLN A 429 -17.08 10.19 6.88
C GLN A 429 -18.44 10.29 6.14
N PRO A 430 -19.59 10.12 6.83
CA PRO A 430 -20.91 10.18 6.17
C PRO A 430 -21.22 11.50 5.45
N ASP A 431 -20.61 12.60 5.90
CA ASP A 431 -20.69 13.93 5.29
C ASP A 431 -19.62 14.16 4.18
N TYR A 432 -19.04 13.09 3.60
CA TYR A 432 -17.90 13.12 2.67
C TYR A 432 -17.98 14.23 1.61
N SER A 433 -19.15 14.48 1.01
CA SER A 433 -19.33 15.53 -0.01
C SER A 433 -18.93 16.96 0.43
N LYS A 434 -18.75 17.22 1.74
CA LYS A 434 -18.20 18.48 2.26
C LYS A 434 -16.66 18.49 2.29
N SER A 435 -16.03 17.36 2.61
CA SER A 435 -14.56 17.20 2.70
C SER A 435 -13.91 16.63 1.44
N GLU A 436 -14.69 16.05 0.53
CA GLU A 436 -14.27 15.38 -0.71
C GLU A 436 -13.31 16.24 -1.53
N ASN A 437 -13.69 17.50 -1.76
CA ASN A 437 -12.91 18.44 -2.54
C ASN A 437 -11.51 18.68 -1.93
N ILE A 438 -11.40 18.72 -0.59
CA ILE A 438 -10.14 18.95 0.13
C ILE A 438 -9.19 17.75 -0.05
N ALA A 439 -9.68 16.54 0.22
CA ALA A 439 -8.90 15.31 0.08
C ALA A 439 -8.51 15.06 -1.39
N GLN A 440 -9.48 15.20 -2.32
CA GLN A 440 -9.26 15.02 -3.76
C GLN A 440 -8.18 15.96 -4.29
N LYS A 441 -8.31 17.27 -4.03
CA LYS A 441 -7.36 18.29 -4.48
C LYS A 441 -5.96 18.05 -3.93
N PHE A 442 -5.85 17.71 -2.63
CA PHE A 442 -4.56 17.38 -2.02
C PHE A 442 -3.89 16.20 -2.74
N LEU A 443 -4.65 15.13 -2.99
CA LEU A 443 -4.15 13.91 -3.66
C LEU A 443 -3.81 14.12 -5.14
N GLU A 444 -4.49 15.04 -5.82
CA GLU A 444 -4.11 15.50 -7.16
C GLU A 444 -2.82 16.35 -7.11
N HIS A 445 -2.74 17.31 -6.18
CA HIS A 445 -1.58 18.18 -6.03
C HIS A 445 -0.31 17.40 -5.62
N LEU A 446 -0.43 16.33 -4.81
CA LEU A 446 0.68 15.42 -4.45
C LEU A 446 1.51 14.91 -5.64
N ILE A 447 0.88 14.80 -6.82
CA ILE A 447 1.53 14.30 -8.04
C ILE A 447 2.49 15.35 -8.62
N ASP A 448 2.20 16.63 -8.41
CA ASP A 448 2.93 17.78 -8.95
C ASP A 448 4.07 18.24 -8.03
N ILE A 449 4.03 17.93 -6.73
CA ILE A 449 5.08 18.29 -5.75
C ILE A 449 6.43 17.61 -6.08
N GLU A 450 7.53 18.30 -5.78
CA GLU A 450 8.90 17.77 -5.86
C GLU A 450 9.16 16.56 -4.94
N TYR A 451 8.34 16.36 -3.90
CA TYR A 451 8.50 15.34 -2.86
C TYR A 451 7.88 13.97 -3.20
N ARG A 452 8.20 13.42 -4.38
CA ARG A 452 7.58 12.18 -4.89
C ARG A 452 7.66 10.98 -3.93
N SER A 453 8.71 10.88 -3.10
CA SER A 453 8.85 9.83 -2.08
C SER A 453 7.83 9.96 -0.94
N LEU A 454 7.48 11.18 -0.53
CA LEU A 454 6.46 11.44 0.48
C LEU A 454 5.06 11.17 -0.08
N ALA A 455 4.81 11.57 -1.33
CA ALA A 455 3.58 11.25 -2.05
C ALA A 455 3.38 9.73 -2.19
N PHE A 456 4.43 8.99 -2.57
CA PHE A 456 4.40 7.52 -2.62
C PHE A 456 4.07 6.88 -1.26
N ALA A 457 4.70 7.36 -0.17
CA ALA A 457 4.41 6.86 1.17
C ALA A 457 2.94 7.11 1.55
N ILE A 458 2.40 8.30 1.27
CA ILE A 458 0.99 8.62 1.52
C ILE A 458 0.06 7.70 0.73
N PHE A 459 0.30 7.52 -0.57
CA PHE A 459 -0.48 6.58 -1.39
C PHE A 459 -0.35 5.13 -0.88
N SER A 460 0.81 4.73 -0.34
CA SER A 460 1.02 3.39 0.23
C SER A 460 0.15 3.16 1.48
N TYR A 461 0.19 4.08 2.45
CA TYR A 461 -0.67 4.01 3.65
C TYR A 461 -2.16 4.04 3.29
N LEU A 462 -2.56 4.92 2.38
CA LEU A 462 -3.95 5.00 1.92
C LEU A 462 -4.42 3.72 1.24
N ILE A 463 -3.59 3.08 0.42
CA ILE A 463 -3.94 1.79 -0.22
C ILE A 463 -4.08 0.68 0.83
N ASP A 464 -3.15 0.59 1.79
CA ASP A 464 -3.20 -0.41 2.86
C ASP A 464 -4.50 -0.31 3.67
N TRP A 465 -4.90 0.88 4.12
CA TRP A 465 -6.17 1.02 4.84
C TRP A 465 -7.42 0.86 3.97
N ASN A 466 -7.42 1.34 2.72
CA ASN A 466 -8.55 1.13 1.80
C ASN A 466 -8.78 -0.38 1.54
N ILE A 467 -7.72 -1.18 1.57
CA ILE A 467 -7.78 -2.64 1.43
C ILE A 467 -8.16 -3.33 2.75
N ARG A 468 -7.60 -2.92 3.89
CA ARG A 468 -7.87 -3.54 5.21
C ARG A 468 -9.24 -3.22 5.78
N SER A 469 -9.76 -2.01 5.57
CA SER A 469 -11.05 -1.57 6.12
C SER A 469 -12.25 -2.12 5.35
N GLY A 470 -12.13 -2.27 4.02
CA GLY A 470 -13.23 -2.60 3.13
C GLY A 470 -14.27 -1.50 2.91
N GLU A 471 -14.23 -0.39 3.66
CA GLU A 471 -15.28 0.65 3.67
C GLU A 471 -15.44 1.35 2.31
N LEU A 472 -14.32 1.63 1.64
CA LEU A 472 -14.25 2.22 0.29
C LEU A 472 -13.98 1.17 -0.80
N GLY A 473 -13.32 0.07 -0.41
CA GLY A 473 -13.03 -1.08 -1.27
C GLY A 473 -12.23 -0.78 -2.53
N ILE A 474 -12.37 -1.67 -3.51
CA ILE A 474 -11.53 -1.72 -4.72
C ILE A 474 -11.67 -0.47 -5.61
N ARG A 475 -12.80 0.27 -5.51
CA ARG A 475 -13.04 1.48 -6.32
C ARG A 475 -12.09 2.62 -5.96
N SER A 476 -11.92 2.93 -4.68
CA SER A 476 -10.93 3.93 -4.24
C SER A 476 -9.50 3.41 -4.42
N GLY A 477 -9.28 2.09 -4.28
CA GLY A 477 -8.05 1.43 -4.71
C GLY A 477 -7.67 1.74 -6.16
N LYS A 478 -8.61 1.68 -7.12
CA LYS A 478 -8.37 2.03 -8.53
C LYS A 478 -7.87 3.47 -8.70
N GLN A 479 -8.43 4.41 -7.94
CA GLN A 479 -8.04 5.81 -8.01
C GLN A 479 -6.63 6.03 -7.45
N LEU A 480 -6.32 5.45 -6.29
CA LEU A 480 -4.97 5.47 -5.69
C LEU A 480 -3.92 4.87 -6.64
N LEU A 481 -4.26 3.76 -7.32
CA LEU A 481 -3.42 3.14 -8.34
C LEU A 481 -3.24 4.05 -9.57
N THR A 482 -4.28 4.78 -9.99
CA THR A 482 -4.19 5.73 -11.11
C THR A 482 -3.25 6.90 -10.76
N TRP A 483 -3.22 7.34 -9.51
CA TRP A 483 -2.24 8.34 -9.05
C TRP A 483 -0.82 7.76 -8.94
N LEU A 484 -0.63 6.52 -8.48
CA LEU A 484 0.68 5.85 -8.54
C LEU A 484 1.20 5.73 -9.98
N LYS A 485 0.33 5.40 -10.95
CA LYS A 485 0.69 5.38 -12.39
C LYS A 485 1.24 6.74 -12.84
N LYS A 486 0.52 7.83 -12.54
CA LYS A 486 0.94 9.21 -12.87
C LYS A 486 2.27 9.60 -12.19
N LEU A 487 2.44 9.26 -10.91
CA LEU A 487 3.65 9.58 -10.12
C LEU A 487 4.92 8.91 -10.70
N LEU A 488 4.76 7.67 -11.17
CA LEU A 488 5.80 6.85 -11.78
C LEU A 488 6.18 7.31 -13.21
N ASP A 489 5.18 7.69 -14.00
CA ASP A 489 5.35 8.03 -15.42
C ASP A 489 5.77 9.49 -15.68
N ARG A 490 5.71 10.38 -14.67
CA ARG A 490 6.09 11.79 -14.79
C ARG A 490 7.60 11.96 -15.09
N GLU A 491 7.92 12.48 -16.28
CA GLU A 491 9.23 12.37 -16.94
C GLU A 491 10.36 13.23 -16.32
N ASP A 492 10.03 14.29 -15.57
CA ASP A 492 10.79 15.54 -15.36
C ASP A 492 12.28 15.47 -14.95
N LEU A 493 12.84 14.32 -14.53
CA LEU A 493 14.25 14.15 -14.17
C LEU A 493 14.78 12.76 -14.57
N GLU A 494 15.83 12.75 -15.41
CA GLU A 494 16.38 11.53 -16.02
C GLU A 494 17.07 10.56 -15.03
N GLU A 495 17.62 11.06 -13.91
CA GLU A 495 18.76 10.39 -13.24
C GLU A 495 18.49 9.78 -11.85
N LYS A 496 17.26 9.77 -11.30
CA LYS A 496 17.02 9.39 -9.88
C LYS A 496 15.84 8.49 -9.52
N ASN A 497 15.01 8.04 -10.47
CA ASN A 497 13.72 7.40 -10.14
C ASN A 497 13.72 5.85 -10.09
N GLU A 498 14.86 5.18 -10.24
CA GLU A 498 14.94 3.70 -10.10
C GLU A 498 14.42 3.21 -8.75
N LYS A 499 14.74 3.94 -7.66
CA LYS A 499 14.24 3.60 -6.32
C LYS A 499 12.72 3.69 -6.26
N LEU A 500 12.12 4.78 -6.74
CA LEU A 500 10.66 4.95 -6.73
C LEU A 500 9.96 3.85 -7.55
N GLN A 501 10.55 3.44 -8.68
CA GLN A 501 10.03 2.32 -9.47
C GLN A 501 10.14 0.98 -8.73
N ALA A 502 11.25 0.72 -8.01
CA ALA A 502 11.42 -0.46 -7.19
C ALA A 502 10.48 -0.48 -5.97
N ASP A 503 10.31 0.66 -5.30
CA ASP A 503 9.40 0.85 -4.16
C ASP A 503 7.93 0.60 -4.59
N ILE A 504 7.49 1.18 -5.73
CA ILE A 504 6.16 0.94 -6.31
C ILE A 504 6.00 -0.51 -6.77
N TYR A 505 7.00 -1.11 -7.44
CA TYR A 505 6.95 -2.52 -7.83
C TYR A 505 6.82 -3.45 -6.62
N SER A 506 7.55 -3.16 -5.53
CA SER A 506 7.47 -3.92 -4.29
C SER A 506 6.08 -3.83 -3.66
N LEU A 507 5.49 -2.63 -3.61
CA LEU A 507 4.11 -2.43 -3.15
C LEU A 507 3.12 -3.23 -4.01
N LEU A 508 3.13 -3.06 -5.33
CA LEU A 508 2.19 -3.77 -6.23
C LEU A 508 2.33 -5.30 -6.14
N LYS A 509 3.56 -5.79 -5.93
CA LYS A 509 3.88 -7.20 -5.71
C LYS A 509 3.32 -7.70 -4.38
N GLU A 510 3.45 -6.94 -3.30
CA GLU A 510 2.82 -7.27 -2.02
C GLU A 510 1.29 -7.31 -2.15
N LEU A 511 0.70 -6.33 -2.83
CA LEU A 511 -0.74 -6.28 -3.09
C LEU A 511 -1.25 -7.45 -3.94
N LEU A 512 -0.46 -7.99 -4.89
CA LEU A 512 -0.77 -9.24 -5.58
C LEU A 512 -0.72 -10.46 -4.65
N TRP A 513 0.23 -10.48 -3.71
CA TRP A 513 0.30 -11.53 -2.68
C TRP A 513 -0.88 -11.45 -1.71
N GLN A 514 -1.25 -10.26 -1.24
CA GLN A 514 -2.41 -10.05 -0.36
C GLN A 514 -3.73 -10.39 -1.09
N SER A 515 -3.97 -9.82 -2.29
CA SER A 515 -5.21 -10.03 -3.05
C SER A 515 -5.45 -11.48 -3.46
N GLY A 516 -4.38 -12.26 -3.70
CA GLY A 516 -4.45 -13.70 -3.93
C GLY A 516 -4.98 -14.51 -2.74
N PHE A 517 -4.92 -13.99 -1.51
CA PHE A 517 -5.54 -14.60 -0.33
C PHE A 517 -6.98 -14.14 -0.06
N TYR A 518 -7.41 -13.04 -0.67
CA TYR A 518 -8.72 -12.41 -0.44
C TYR A 518 -9.66 -12.46 -1.65
N LEU A 519 -9.34 -13.28 -2.66
CA LEU A 519 -10.16 -13.59 -3.84
C LEU A 519 -10.42 -12.42 -4.82
N TYR A 520 -9.97 -11.20 -4.55
CA TYR A 520 -10.13 -10.03 -5.45
C TYR A 520 -8.96 -9.80 -6.41
N ILE A 521 -8.04 -10.77 -6.54
CA ILE A 521 -6.87 -10.67 -7.43
C ILE A 521 -7.22 -10.31 -8.87
N TYR A 522 -8.34 -10.81 -9.41
CA TYR A 522 -8.77 -10.49 -10.77
C TYR A 522 -9.31 -9.07 -10.93
N ASP A 523 -9.97 -8.51 -9.92
CA ASP A 523 -10.39 -7.11 -9.91
C ASP A 523 -9.16 -6.18 -9.89
N PHE A 524 -8.12 -6.54 -9.12
CA PHE A 524 -6.85 -5.82 -9.07
C PHE A 524 -6.04 -5.95 -10.37
N LEU A 525 -5.97 -7.16 -10.96
CA LEU A 525 -5.40 -7.35 -12.30
C LEU A 525 -6.20 -6.60 -13.38
N GLY A 526 -7.52 -6.50 -13.25
CA GLY A 526 -8.36 -5.69 -14.15
C GLY A 526 -7.95 -4.21 -14.16
N ILE A 527 -7.62 -3.66 -12.99
CA ILE A 527 -7.10 -2.28 -12.86
C ILE A 527 -5.69 -2.16 -13.44
N LEU A 528 -4.77 -3.05 -13.06
CA LEU A 528 -3.37 -2.98 -13.51
C LEU A 528 -3.20 -3.30 -15.01
N LYS A 529 -4.16 -3.97 -15.64
CA LYS A 529 -4.21 -4.14 -17.10
C LYS A 529 -4.37 -2.81 -17.85
N GLU A 530 -4.93 -1.77 -17.21
CA GLU A 530 -4.95 -0.39 -17.74
C GLU A 530 -3.58 0.31 -17.64
N TRP A 531 -2.56 -0.36 -17.10
CA TRP A 531 -1.16 0.09 -17.12
C TRP A 531 -0.36 -0.53 -18.26
N LEU A 532 -0.90 -1.49 -19.02
CA LEU A 532 -0.21 -2.02 -20.20
C LEU A 532 -0.03 -0.94 -21.28
N PRO A 533 1.05 -1.00 -22.09
CA PRO A 533 1.30 -0.03 -23.15
C PRO A 533 0.29 -0.19 -24.29
N ASP A 534 -0.09 0.91 -24.95
CA ASP A 534 -0.94 0.85 -26.14
C ASP A 534 -0.30 0.01 -27.25
N ARG A 535 -1.12 -0.69 -28.04
CA ARG A 535 -0.62 -1.63 -29.06
C ARG A 535 0.08 -0.99 -30.25
N ASP A 536 -0.06 0.34 -30.39
CA ASP A 536 0.47 1.11 -31.52
C ASP A 536 1.80 1.82 -31.20
N ILE A 537 2.29 1.77 -29.95
CA ILE A 537 3.58 2.35 -29.54
C ILE A 537 4.71 1.31 -29.50
N SER A 538 5.96 1.75 -29.70
CA SER A 538 7.14 0.88 -29.65
C SER A 538 7.59 0.62 -28.21
N ALA A 539 8.33 -0.48 -27.99
CA ALA A 539 8.89 -0.81 -26.66
C ALA A 539 9.85 0.28 -26.12
N GLU A 540 10.43 1.10 -27.02
CA GLU A 540 11.27 2.26 -26.69
C GLU A 540 10.46 3.44 -26.13
N GLN A 541 9.14 3.43 -26.31
CA GLN A 541 8.18 4.45 -25.86
C GLN A 541 7.35 3.99 -24.64
N TYR A 542 7.62 2.79 -24.10
CA TYR A 542 6.91 2.27 -22.94
C TYR A 542 7.28 3.05 -21.69
N THR A 543 6.27 3.54 -20.96
CA THR A 543 6.47 4.25 -19.70
C THR A 543 6.96 3.33 -18.59
N ARG A 544 7.43 3.90 -17.47
CA ARG A 544 7.86 3.10 -16.30
C ARG A 544 6.70 2.25 -15.76
N SER A 545 5.46 2.73 -15.80
CA SER A 545 4.28 1.95 -15.41
C SER A 545 3.97 0.81 -16.39
N ASN A 546 4.16 1.02 -17.70
CA ASN A 546 4.04 -0.04 -18.72
C ASN A 546 5.02 -1.18 -18.45
N ILE A 547 6.29 -0.86 -18.24
CA ILE A 547 7.35 -1.85 -17.95
C ILE A 547 7.06 -2.57 -16.64
N THR A 548 6.68 -1.82 -15.60
CA THR A 548 6.31 -2.35 -14.27
C THR A 548 5.16 -3.35 -14.38
N ALA A 549 4.10 -3.03 -15.12
CA ALA A 549 2.96 -3.94 -15.32
C ALA A 549 3.32 -5.19 -16.14
N LEU A 550 4.12 -5.07 -17.21
CA LEU A 550 4.56 -6.22 -18.00
C LEU A 550 5.30 -7.25 -17.13
N PHE A 551 6.26 -6.83 -16.30
CA PHE A 551 7.00 -7.71 -15.40
C PHE A 551 6.14 -8.30 -14.27
N LEU A 552 5.28 -7.50 -13.66
CA LEU A 552 4.65 -7.83 -12.38
C LEU A 552 3.87 -9.16 -12.40
N LEU A 553 3.01 -9.37 -13.40
CA LEU A 553 2.25 -10.63 -13.53
C LEU A 553 3.16 -11.82 -13.81
N PHE A 554 4.22 -11.61 -14.59
CA PHE A 554 5.14 -12.67 -15.00
C PHE A 554 5.95 -13.21 -13.82
N THR A 555 6.56 -12.33 -13.03
CA THR A 555 7.25 -12.69 -11.78
C THR A 555 6.29 -13.23 -10.73
N TYR A 556 5.03 -12.77 -10.70
CA TYR A 556 4.02 -13.34 -9.79
C TYR A 556 3.68 -14.80 -10.15
N CYS A 557 3.54 -15.13 -11.44
CA CYS A 557 3.34 -16.51 -11.90
C CYS A 557 4.51 -17.42 -11.50
N GLU A 558 5.75 -16.97 -11.70
CA GLU A 558 6.97 -17.68 -11.30
C GLU A 558 7.02 -17.92 -9.78
N GLU A 559 6.94 -16.86 -8.97
CA GLU A 559 7.03 -16.99 -7.51
C GLU A 559 5.89 -17.81 -6.90
N THR A 560 4.66 -17.72 -7.44
CA THR A 560 3.53 -18.48 -6.90
C THR A 560 3.63 -19.97 -7.21
N ILE A 561 4.26 -20.37 -8.33
CA ILE A 561 4.57 -21.77 -8.62
C ILE A 561 5.64 -22.28 -7.64
N ASP A 562 6.75 -21.55 -7.49
CA ASP A 562 7.87 -21.94 -6.63
C ASP A 562 7.52 -22.00 -5.13
N LYS A 563 6.65 -21.10 -4.66
CA LYS A 563 6.19 -21.06 -3.26
C LYS A 563 5.04 -22.03 -2.95
N LEU A 564 4.37 -22.60 -3.97
CA LEU A 564 3.27 -23.54 -3.73
C LEU A 564 3.80 -24.91 -3.27
N SER A 565 3.46 -25.30 -2.05
CA SER A 565 3.85 -26.61 -1.52
C SER A 565 3.24 -27.76 -2.33
N LEU A 566 4.07 -28.72 -2.74
CA LEU A 566 3.70 -29.92 -3.51
C LEU A 566 2.58 -30.79 -2.87
N LYS A 567 2.23 -30.54 -1.59
CA LYS A 567 1.10 -31.20 -0.92
C LYS A 567 -0.28 -30.69 -1.38
N TRP A 568 -0.33 -29.55 -2.08
CA TRP A 568 -1.58 -28.94 -2.58
C TRP A 568 -1.82 -29.21 -4.07
N TYR A 569 -0.98 -30.04 -4.71
CA TYR A 569 -1.07 -30.35 -6.14
C TYR A 569 -2.10 -31.45 -6.36
N GLY A 570 -3.17 -31.15 -7.10
CA GLY A 570 -4.32 -32.04 -7.32
C GLY A 570 -5.45 -31.88 -6.30
N GLU A 571 -5.31 -30.98 -5.33
CA GLU A 571 -6.38 -30.62 -4.40
C GLU A 571 -7.40 -29.71 -5.11
N TRP A 572 -8.68 -30.10 -5.09
CA TRP A 572 -9.79 -29.31 -5.62
C TRP A 572 -10.81 -28.94 -4.52
N PRO A 573 -11.29 -27.69 -4.44
CA PRO A 573 -10.93 -26.56 -5.29
C PRO A 573 -9.56 -25.98 -4.92
N SER A 574 -8.81 -25.52 -5.93
CA SER A 574 -7.38 -25.25 -5.80
C SER A 574 -7.00 -24.21 -4.73
N PHE A 575 -5.80 -24.39 -4.16
CA PHE A 575 -5.12 -23.45 -3.26
C PHE A 575 -4.12 -22.53 -3.99
N TYR A 576 -3.93 -22.68 -5.31
CA TYR A 576 -3.05 -21.81 -6.09
C TYR A 576 -3.67 -20.41 -6.24
N PRO A 577 -2.96 -19.29 -5.98
CA PRO A 577 -3.59 -17.96 -5.87
C PRO A 577 -4.38 -17.48 -7.10
N LEU A 578 -4.00 -17.88 -8.32
CA LEU A 578 -4.77 -17.54 -9.53
C LEU A 578 -6.00 -18.44 -9.75
N PHE A 579 -6.06 -19.63 -9.13
CA PHE A 579 -7.16 -20.59 -9.31
C PHE A 579 -8.09 -20.69 -8.10
N ALA A 580 -7.65 -20.27 -6.91
CA ALA A 580 -8.47 -20.20 -5.71
C ALA A 580 -9.73 -19.29 -5.82
N PRO A 581 -9.74 -18.18 -6.59
CA PRO A 581 -10.94 -17.37 -6.82
C PRO A 581 -11.96 -18.02 -7.77
N LEU A 582 -11.52 -18.89 -8.68
CA LEU A 582 -12.30 -19.42 -9.82
C LEU A 582 -13.31 -20.52 -9.41
N ARG A 583 -13.87 -20.44 -8.20
CA ARG A 583 -14.80 -21.42 -7.63
C ARG A 583 -16.24 -21.14 -8.09
N ASN A 584 -17.06 -22.20 -8.13
CA ASN A 584 -18.51 -22.19 -8.41
C ASN A 584 -18.90 -21.89 -9.87
N GLN A 585 -18.93 -22.93 -10.71
CA GLN A 585 -19.51 -22.84 -12.07
C GLN A 585 -21.05 -22.93 -12.09
N ASP A 586 -21.69 -23.17 -10.94
CA ASP A 586 -23.12 -23.58 -10.85
C ASP A 586 -24.16 -22.53 -11.26
N ASN A 587 -23.78 -21.26 -11.41
CA ASN A 587 -24.70 -20.16 -11.76
C ASN A 587 -24.32 -19.50 -13.08
N SER A 588 -25.32 -19.12 -13.88
CA SER A 588 -25.11 -18.48 -15.19
C SER A 588 -24.38 -17.13 -15.12
N GLU A 589 -24.42 -16.45 -13.98
CA GLU A 589 -23.67 -15.21 -13.74
C GLU A 589 -22.20 -15.48 -13.39
N THR A 590 -21.89 -16.53 -12.60
CA THR A 590 -20.49 -16.87 -12.26
C THR A 590 -19.74 -17.45 -13.45
N GLY A 591 -20.43 -18.17 -14.34
CA GLY A 591 -19.87 -18.63 -15.61
C GLY A 591 -19.43 -17.50 -16.57
N HIS A 592 -20.02 -16.30 -16.49
CA HIS A 592 -19.53 -15.13 -17.24
C HIS A 592 -18.23 -14.61 -16.62
N ARG A 593 -18.27 -14.31 -15.31
CA ARG A 593 -17.13 -13.82 -14.53
C ARG A 593 -15.89 -14.69 -14.70
N PHE A 594 -16.03 -16.01 -14.57
CA PHE A 594 -14.94 -16.99 -14.74
C PHE A 594 -14.19 -16.82 -16.09
N ASN A 595 -14.91 -16.58 -17.19
CA ASN A 595 -14.32 -16.39 -18.51
C ASN A 595 -13.69 -14.99 -18.69
N GLU A 596 -14.19 -13.97 -17.98
CA GLU A 596 -13.57 -12.63 -17.93
C GLU A 596 -12.27 -12.64 -17.11
N GLU A 597 -12.24 -13.42 -16.03
CA GLU A 597 -11.07 -13.60 -15.16
C GLU A 597 -9.94 -14.36 -15.88
N LEU A 598 -10.22 -15.54 -16.45
CA LEU A 598 -9.26 -16.23 -17.31
C LEU A 598 -8.90 -15.42 -18.57
N GLY A 599 -9.86 -14.72 -19.17
CA GLY A 599 -9.62 -13.81 -20.29
C GLY A 599 -8.64 -12.70 -19.93
N THR A 600 -8.74 -12.14 -18.72
CA THR A 600 -7.83 -11.11 -18.20
C THR A 600 -6.42 -11.66 -17.99
N LEU A 601 -6.27 -12.85 -17.40
CA LEU A 601 -4.98 -13.52 -17.23
C LEU A 601 -4.26 -13.74 -18.57
N PHE A 602 -4.91 -14.39 -19.54
CA PHE A 602 -4.26 -14.76 -20.80
C PHE A 602 -4.07 -13.59 -21.77
N SER A 603 -4.93 -12.56 -21.73
CA SER A 603 -4.73 -11.35 -22.55
C SER A 603 -3.59 -10.46 -22.07
N TRP A 604 -3.13 -10.62 -20.82
CA TRP A 604 -1.93 -9.97 -20.28
C TRP A 604 -0.68 -10.85 -20.52
N LEU A 605 -0.73 -12.16 -20.24
CA LEU A 605 0.42 -13.05 -20.46
C LEU A 605 0.87 -13.09 -21.92
N PHE A 606 -0.08 -13.14 -22.86
CA PHE A 606 0.21 -13.05 -24.29
C PHE A 606 0.11 -11.62 -24.84
N TYR A 607 0.24 -10.59 -23.98
CA TYR A 607 0.18 -9.20 -24.44
C TYR A 607 1.27 -8.94 -25.47
N SER A 608 0.85 -8.50 -26.65
CA SER A 608 1.72 -8.41 -27.82
C SER A 608 1.95 -6.96 -28.22
N ASP A 609 3.17 -6.68 -28.68
CA ASP A 609 3.59 -5.37 -29.18
C ASP A 609 3.02 -5.08 -30.58
N PHE A 610 3.33 -3.90 -31.12
CA PHE A 610 2.96 -3.48 -32.48
C PHE A 610 3.53 -4.40 -33.59
N THR A 611 4.52 -5.26 -33.28
CA THR A 611 5.11 -6.23 -34.22
C THR A 611 4.46 -7.62 -34.13
N GLY A 612 3.60 -7.87 -33.12
CA GLY A 612 2.99 -9.17 -32.85
C GLY A 612 3.88 -10.15 -32.08
N LYS A 613 4.97 -9.67 -31.46
CA LYS A 613 5.77 -10.40 -30.46
C LYS A 613 5.20 -10.18 -29.07
N ILE A 614 5.60 -10.98 -28.07
CA ILE A 614 5.17 -10.73 -26.68
C ILE A 614 5.93 -9.53 -26.13
N ALA A 615 5.23 -8.53 -25.60
CA ALA A 615 5.78 -7.23 -25.23
C ALA A 615 6.85 -7.30 -24.11
N ILE A 616 6.88 -8.36 -23.30
CA ILE A 616 7.89 -8.57 -22.26
C ILE A 616 9.22 -9.14 -22.80
N ASP A 617 9.25 -9.74 -24.01
CA ASP A 617 10.49 -10.27 -24.62
C ASP A 617 11.57 -9.18 -24.67
N SER A 618 11.19 -7.93 -25.01
CA SER A 618 12.06 -6.76 -25.10
C SER A 618 12.79 -6.38 -23.81
N PHE A 619 12.37 -6.91 -22.65
CA PHE A 619 12.92 -6.56 -21.34
C PHE A 619 13.56 -7.74 -20.60
N LEU A 620 13.17 -8.98 -20.91
CA LEU A 620 13.78 -10.18 -20.32
C LEU A 620 15.26 -10.35 -20.73
N ASP A 621 15.60 -10.02 -21.98
CA ASP A 621 16.97 -10.08 -22.53
C ASP A 621 18.00 -9.26 -21.72
N TYR A 622 17.56 -8.21 -21.01
CA TYR A 622 18.44 -7.35 -20.19
C TYR A 622 18.82 -7.97 -18.83
N SER A 623 18.00 -8.86 -18.28
CA SER A 623 18.15 -9.34 -16.90
C SER A 623 18.90 -10.66 -16.78
N ASN A 624 18.88 -11.50 -17.83
CA ASN A 624 19.61 -12.76 -17.82
C ASN A 624 19.93 -13.22 -19.26
N PRO A 625 21.20 -13.30 -19.70
CA PRO A 625 21.57 -13.66 -21.08
C PRO A 625 21.31 -15.14 -21.45
N SER A 626 20.59 -15.87 -20.60
CA SER A 626 20.28 -17.30 -20.71
C SER A 626 19.01 -17.59 -21.54
N GLN A 627 18.84 -16.94 -22.69
CA GLN A 627 18.04 -17.33 -23.88
C GLN A 627 16.56 -17.81 -23.71
N ILE A 628 15.94 -17.72 -22.53
CA ILE A 628 14.54 -18.08 -22.32
C ILE A 628 13.67 -16.91 -22.77
N ASN A 629 13.02 -17.04 -23.92
CA ASN A 629 12.00 -16.10 -24.37
C ASN A 629 10.72 -16.21 -23.52
N ALA A 630 9.90 -15.15 -23.52
CA ALA A 630 8.69 -15.08 -22.73
C ALA A 630 7.71 -16.23 -23.04
N LEU A 631 7.63 -16.65 -24.29
CA LEU A 631 6.69 -17.68 -24.73
C LEU A 631 7.03 -19.08 -24.18
N ASP A 632 8.31 -19.43 -24.10
CA ASP A 632 8.77 -20.67 -23.48
C ASP A 632 8.52 -20.68 -21.96
N ALA A 633 8.74 -19.54 -21.29
CA ALA A 633 8.42 -19.38 -19.86
C ALA A 633 6.91 -19.43 -19.58
N ILE A 634 6.06 -18.79 -20.39
CA ILE A 634 4.60 -18.94 -20.33
C ILE A 634 4.19 -20.39 -20.62
N GLY A 635 4.88 -21.04 -21.57
CA GLY A 635 4.75 -22.47 -21.83
C GLY A 635 5.06 -23.34 -20.61
N PHE A 636 6.06 -22.96 -19.80
CA PHE A 636 6.40 -23.61 -18.54
C PHE A 636 5.37 -23.32 -17.43
N PHE A 637 4.90 -22.09 -17.28
CA PHE A 637 3.82 -21.74 -16.32
C PHE A 637 2.57 -22.59 -16.60
N ILE A 638 2.12 -22.64 -17.87
CA ILE A 638 1.00 -23.49 -18.29
C ILE A 638 1.28 -24.98 -18.00
N ALA A 639 2.52 -25.45 -18.21
CA ALA A 639 2.88 -26.84 -17.95
C ALA A 639 2.78 -27.21 -16.46
N GLU A 640 3.31 -26.38 -15.55
CA GLU A 640 3.22 -26.64 -14.11
C GLU A 640 1.82 -26.35 -13.55
N TRP A 641 1.06 -25.38 -14.09
CA TRP A 641 -0.36 -25.18 -13.73
C TRP A 641 -1.22 -26.41 -13.98
N LEU A 642 -0.98 -27.14 -15.07
CA LEU A 642 -1.66 -28.41 -15.33
C LEU A 642 -1.30 -29.48 -14.28
N VAL A 643 -0.10 -29.43 -13.71
CA VAL A 643 0.37 -30.37 -12.68
C VAL A 643 -0.15 -29.96 -11.29
N ILE A 644 -0.32 -28.67 -11.04
CA ILE A 644 -1.03 -28.12 -9.88
C ILE A 644 -2.51 -28.54 -9.89
N LEU A 645 -3.16 -28.50 -11.07
CA LEU A 645 -4.56 -28.86 -11.23
C LEU A 645 -4.81 -30.39 -11.22
N PHE A 646 -3.98 -31.19 -11.89
CA PHE A 646 -4.16 -32.65 -11.97
C PHE A 646 -3.44 -33.45 -10.88
N GLY A 647 -2.54 -32.83 -10.11
CA GLY A 647 -1.72 -33.50 -9.12
C GLY A 647 -0.68 -34.46 -9.69
N PHE A 648 -0.09 -35.27 -8.81
CA PHE A 648 0.82 -36.36 -9.20
C PHE A 648 0.14 -37.73 -9.23
N ASP A 649 -0.97 -37.88 -8.49
CA ASP A 649 -1.69 -39.14 -8.37
C ASP A 649 -2.53 -39.43 -9.61
N GLY A 650 -2.32 -40.61 -10.18
CA GLY A 650 -2.75 -40.92 -11.55
C GLY A 650 -4.23 -41.23 -11.75
N GLY A 651 -5.10 -40.81 -10.84
CA GLY A 651 -6.53 -41.12 -10.77
C GLY A 651 -7.40 -40.46 -11.85
N GLU A 652 -8.71 -40.63 -11.71
CA GLU A 652 -9.69 -39.85 -12.47
C GLU A 652 -9.80 -38.44 -11.87
N SER A 653 -9.87 -37.44 -12.74
CA SER A 653 -9.86 -36.02 -12.34
C SER A 653 -11.29 -35.49 -12.28
N ASP A 654 -11.59 -34.61 -11.33
CA ASP A 654 -12.90 -33.98 -11.23
C ASP A 654 -13.30 -33.28 -12.53
N GLN A 655 -14.60 -33.30 -12.84
CA GLN A 655 -15.12 -32.73 -14.08
C GLN A 655 -14.83 -31.21 -14.17
N GLU A 656 -14.94 -30.49 -13.05
CA GLU A 656 -14.58 -29.08 -12.95
C GLU A 656 -13.10 -28.81 -13.32
N VAL A 657 -12.18 -29.71 -12.98
CA VAL A 657 -10.76 -29.62 -13.36
C VAL A 657 -10.57 -29.87 -14.85
N LEU A 658 -11.35 -30.78 -15.45
CA LEU A 658 -11.33 -31.01 -16.91
C LEU A 658 -11.86 -29.79 -17.66
N ASP A 659 -12.94 -29.18 -17.18
CA ASP A 659 -13.56 -28.01 -17.82
C ASP A 659 -12.75 -26.73 -17.61
N MET A 660 -12.15 -26.54 -16.44
CA MET A 660 -11.09 -25.55 -16.22
C MET A 660 -9.98 -25.69 -17.27
N VAL A 661 -9.44 -26.88 -17.48
CA VAL A 661 -8.38 -27.11 -18.49
C VAL A 661 -8.87 -26.90 -19.94
N ASN A 662 -10.13 -27.22 -20.24
CA ASN A 662 -10.73 -26.90 -21.55
C ASN A 662 -10.81 -25.38 -21.77
N ASN A 663 -11.17 -24.61 -20.72
CA ASN A 663 -11.23 -23.16 -20.77
C ASN A 663 -9.82 -22.52 -20.84
N LEU A 664 -8.81 -23.06 -20.14
CA LEU A 664 -7.40 -22.68 -20.33
C LEU A 664 -6.98 -22.85 -21.81
N ILE A 665 -7.30 -23.99 -22.43
CA ILE A 665 -7.02 -24.24 -23.87
C ILE A 665 -7.72 -23.20 -24.75
N HIS A 666 -8.98 -22.89 -24.47
CA HIS A 666 -9.75 -21.89 -25.22
C HIS A 666 -9.10 -20.50 -25.15
N HIS A 667 -8.79 -20.01 -23.95
CA HIS A 667 -8.17 -18.69 -23.78
C HIS A 667 -6.74 -18.61 -24.32
N ILE A 668 -5.95 -19.69 -24.28
CA ILE A 668 -4.65 -19.74 -24.99
C ILE A 668 -4.87 -19.57 -26.50
N ILE A 669 -5.80 -20.33 -27.10
CA ILE A 669 -6.07 -20.27 -28.55
C ILE A 669 -6.59 -18.89 -28.98
N LEU A 670 -7.44 -18.24 -28.16
CA LEU A 670 -7.94 -16.88 -28.43
C LEU A 670 -6.85 -15.80 -28.38
N ASN A 671 -5.94 -15.88 -27.41
CA ASN A 671 -4.95 -14.81 -27.16
C ASN A 671 -3.60 -15.01 -27.88
N THR A 672 -3.45 -16.04 -28.73
CA THR A 672 -2.18 -16.34 -29.42
C THR A 672 -2.32 -16.49 -30.93
N SER A 673 -1.35 -15.94 -31.66
CA SER A 673 -1.23 -16.14 -33.11
C SER A 673 -0.91 -17.61 -33.46
N ARG A 674 -1.20 -18.00 -34.71
CA ARG A 674 -0.83 -19.33 -35.24
C ARG A 674 0.69 -19.60 -35.19
N SER A 675 1.54 -18.58 -35.04
CA SER A 675 2.99 -18.74 -34.84
C SER A 675 3.30 -19.13 -33.40
N GLN A 676 2.85 -18.31 -32.43
CA GLN A 676 3.01 -18.56 -30.98
C GLN A 676 2.42 -19.94 -30.58
N GLN A 677 1.25 -20.30 -31.12
CA GLN A 677 0.64 -21.62 -30.88
C GLN A 677 1.49 -22.81 -31.38
N ASN A 678 2.29 -22.62 -32.44
CA ASN A 678 3.20 -23.66 -32.92
C ASN A 678 4.47 -23.72 -32.05
N GLN A 679 5.03 -22.56 -31.69
CA GLN A 679 6.19 -22.46 -30.79
C GLN A 679 5.88 -23.10 -29.42
N LEU A 680 4.76 -22.75 -28.77
CA LEU A 680 4.30 -23.39 -27.53
C LEU A 680 4.18 -24.92 -27.66
N LYS A 681 3.59 -25.39 -28.76
CA LYS A 681 3.44 -26.83 -29.05
C LYS A 681 4.80 -27.54 -29.17
N ASP A 682 5.79 -26.87 -29.73
CA ASP A 682 7.11 -27.45 -29.99
C ASP A 682 8.00 -27.35 -28.72
N PHE A 683 7.89 -26.25 -27.95
CA PHE A 683 8.41 -26.14 -26.58
C PHE A 683 7.87 -27.25 -25.68
N TRP A 684 6.54 -27.42 -25.59
CA TRP A 684 5.95 -28.50 -24.78
C TRP A 684 6.39 -29.88 -25.26
N THR A 685 6.70 -30.04 -26.55
CA THR A 685 7.22 -31.31 -27.10
C THR A 685 8.67 -31.54 -26.63
N SER A 686 9.51 -30.50 -26.58
CA SER A 686 10.84 -30.53 -25.98
C SER A 686 10.79 -30.84 -24.47
N LEU A 687 9.96 -30.12 -23.71
CA LEU A 687 9.75 -30.33 -22.27
C LEU A 687 9.22 -31.75 -21.95
N THR A 688 8.38 -32.31 -22.82
CA THR A 688 7.92 -33.72 -22.75
C THR A 688 9.05 -34.75 -23.00
N GLY A 689 10.12 -34.33 -23.66
CA GLY A 689 11.40 -35.04 -23.77
C GLY A 689 12.21 -34.91 -22.48
N ALA A 690 12.51 -33.69 -22.04
CA ALA A 690 13.26 -33.44 -20.79
C ALA A 690 12.65 -34.15 -19.55
N TYR A 691 11.31 -34.16 -19.42
CA TYR A 691 10.63 -34.93 -18.37
C TYR A 691 10.78 -36.47 -18.50
N LEU A 692 11.05 -37.02 -19.69
CA LEU A 692 11.43 -38.44 -19.85
C LEU A 692 12.85 -38.68 -19.36
N ASP A 693 13.75 -37.80 -19.76
CA ASP A 693 15.19 -37.96 -19.54
C ASP A 693 15.48 -37.82 -18.04
N ASN A 694 14.91 -36.80 -17.38
CA ASN A 694 14.91 -36.66 -15.93
C ASN A 694 14.27 -37.87 -15.22
N ALA A 695 13.14 -38.39 -15.71
CA ALA A 695 12.51 -39.59 -15.12
C ALA A 695 13.38 -40.86 -15.28
N THR A 696 14.28 -40.87 -16.26
CA THR A 696 15.25 -41.96 -16.50
C THR A 696 16.47 -41.79 -15.58
N GLU A 697 17.03 -40.59 -15.47
CA GLU A 697 18.11 -40.27 -14.52
C GLU A 697 17.69 -40.53 -13.06
N TYR A 698 16.47 -40.15 -12.67
CA TYR A 698 15.92 -40.45 -11.33
C TYR A 698 15.50 -41.92 -11.13
N ASN A 699 15.33 -42.68 -12.21
CA ASN A 699 15.22 -44.14 -12.12
C ASN A 699 16.60 -44.79 -11.86
N GLU A 700 17.64 -44.34 -12.54
CA GLU A 700 19.01 -44.87 -12.42
C GLU A 700 19.68 -44.49 -11.11
N SER A 701 19.46 -43.27 -10.61
CA SER A 701 19.90 -42.82 -9.28
C SER A 701 18.99 -43.26 -8.13
N GLY A 702 17.95 -44.07 -8.41
CA GLY A 702 17.07 -44.67 -7.40
C GLY A 702 16.07 -43.73 -6.72
N ASN A 703 16.01 -42.45 -7.09
CA ASN A 703 15.03 -41.50 -6.53
C ASN A 703 13.63 -41.71 -7.13
N ARG A 704 12.97 -42.76 -6.63
CA ARG A 704 11.63 -43.18 -7.04
C ARG A 704 10.60 -42.05 -7.02
N LYS A 705 10.62 -41.17 -6.00
CA LYS A 705 9.67 -40.06 -5.87
C LYS A 705 9.81 -39.05 -7.00
N LEU A 706 11.04 -38.61 -7.32
CA LEU A 706 11.26 -37.69 -8.44
C LEU A 706 10.94 -38.36 -9.79
N LYS A 707 11.32 -39.63 -9.98
CA LYS A 707 10.90 -40.42 -11.16
C LYS A 707 9.38 -40.41 -11.35
N GLU A 708 8.62 -40.69 -10.29
CA GLU A 708 7.15 -40.73 -10.35
C GLU A 708 6.57 -39.34 -10.65
N GLN A 709 7.08 -38.27 -10.03
CA GLN A 709 6.69 -36.89 -10.34
C GLN A 709 6.96 -36.48 -11.80
N PHE A 710 8.17 -36.72 -12.33
CA PHE A 710 8.49 -36.40 -13.74
C PHE A 710 7.69 -37.28 -14.72
N SER A 711 7.40 -38.53 -14.36
CA SER A 711 6.52 -39.41 -15.13
C SER A 711 5.07 -38.88 -15.18
N ALA A 712 4.56 -38.35 -14.06
CA ALA A 712 3.24 -37.72 -13.98
C ALA A 712 3.17 -36.41 -14.79
N ARG A 713 4.13 -35.49 -14.60
CA ARG A 713 4.28 -34.26 -15.40
C ARG A 713 4.22 -34.56 -16.91
N ARG A 714 4.98 -35.58 -17.35
CA ARG A 714 4.99 -36.05 -18.74
C ARG A 714 3.67 -36.68 -19.21
N LYS A 715 2.95 -37.41 -18.35
CA LYS A 715 1.61 -37.97 -18.65
C LYS A 715 0.60 -36.84 -18.87
N ILE A 716 0.61 -35.85 -17.98
CA ILE A 716 -0.27 -34.68 -17.99
C ILE A 716 -0.04 -33.82 -19.22
N LEU A 717 1.21 -33.41 -19.48
CA LEU A 717 1.53 -32.57 -20.64
C LEU A 717 1.20 -33.27 -21.98
N LYS A 718 1.36 -34.60 -22.07
CA LYS A 718 0.92 -35.40 -23.23
C LYS A 718 -0.60 -35.54 -23.38
N LYS A 719 -1.39 -35.44 -22.30
CA LYS A 719 -2.86 -35.39 -22.35
C LYS A 719 -3.29 -34.03 -22.90
N PHE A 720 -2.80 -32.95 -22.28
CA PHE A 720 -3.05 -31.57 -22.68
C PHE A 720 -2.68 -31.29 -24.15
N GLN A 721 -1.48 -31.70 -24.59
CA GLN A 721 -1.06 -31.57 -25.99
C GLN A 721 -2.02 -32.22 -27.00
N LYS A 722 -2.75 -33.28 -26.63
CA LYS A 722 -3.74 -33.92 -27.51
C LYS A 722 -5.03 -33.09 -27.57
N GLN A 723 -5.51 -32.62 -26.42
CA GLN A 723 -6.68 -31.74 -26.32
C GLN A 723 -6.44 -30.44 -27.10
N PHE A 724 -5.33 -29.75 -26.85
CA PHE A 724 -4.94 -28.54 -27.58
C PHE A 724 -4.91 -28.75 -29.11
N LYS A 725 -4.33 -29.86 -29.59
CA LYS A 725 -4.29 -30.22 -31.03
C LYS A 725 -5.64 -30.64 -31.61
N ALA A 726 -6.66 -30.93 -30.78
CA ALA A 726 -8.03 -31.16 -31.21
C ALA A 726 -8.78 -29.83 -31.33
N SER A 727 -8.79 -29.02 -30.27
CA SER A 727 -9.42 -27.69 -30.24
C SER A 727 -8.88 -26.78 -31.35
N GLN A 728 -7.56 -26.80 -31.60
CA GLN A 728 -6.94 -26.09 -32.73
C GLN A 728 -7.45 -26.48 -34.13
N LYS A 729 -8.09 -27.65 -34.29
CA LYS A 729 -8.73 -28.08 -35.55
C LYS A 729 -10.19 -27.67 -35.60
N GLU A 730 -10.88 -27.78 -34.47
CA GLU A 730 -12.28 -27.35 -34.32
C GLU A 730 -12.40 -25.85 -34.63
N THR A 731 -11.55 -24.99 -34.05
CA THR A 731 -11.52 -23.55 -34.37
C THR A 731 -11.19 -23.26 -35.84
N LYS A 732 -10.39 -24.12 -36.51
CA LYS A 732 -10.07 -24.03 -37.95
C LYS A 732 -11.17 -24.58 -38.87
N THR A 733 -12.23 -25.15 -38.31
CA THR A 733 -13.39 -25.68 -39.05
C THR A 733 -14.64 -24.78 -38.85
N ALA A 734 -14.56 -23.84 -37.91
CA ALA A 734 -15.57 -22.79 -37.66
C ALA A 734 -15.17 -21.40 -38.19
N GLN A 735 -13.98 -21.29 -38.81
CA GLN A 735 -13.45 -20.11 -39.53
C GLN A 735 -13.35 -20.44 -41.03
#